data_AF-A0AA39CUL6-F1
#
_entry.id   AF-A0AA39CUL6-F1
#
_cell.length_a   1.000
_cell.length_b   1.000
_cell.length_c   1.000
_cell.angle_alpha   90.00
_cell.angle_beta   90.00
_cell.angle_gamma   90.00
#
_symmetry.space_group_name_H-M   'P 1'
#
loop_
_entity.id
_entity.type
_entity.pdbx_description
1 polymer ?
#
loop_
_entity_poly.entity_id
_entity_poly.type
_entity_poly.pdbx_seq_one_letter_code
_entity_poly.pdbx_strand_id
1 'polypeptide(L)'
;MTSLDDKETQTISLADGRTLAYAEYGNLTGTPIICMHGTPSCRLEYRLWESSAKKLNARLIAPDRPGMGLSTNSPGRTLLDWPRDVQTLTQQLKLDRYHVLGGSGGGPFALACAKELPKSQLLSVNVWAGAGPPEIGLKGMTLLGRSALFVYKWMPSLMGWFDAHFVAPAAKDPDPKVTEAFLLKTAKYQSKEEQALFEDQFYMDVVRDTFRETYRQDLDGSNEEMRILGENWGFRLEDVEVKRSTFFYGTDDTNTPIRMGRYMQSRLKGATLKEFPGKTHFTIDDDRAAQKCQYTQSRRGGLDRAALAERRKRLAATGSGATQAESADILSPLQQSSRAHRHQEHPPPRLPGDDVEPDITNDYGLSGESSNAGSPSSPRIDIGDDIEGDPLIASYYKNFHKFHPLVLPHKHLTRIHRTPSIKLNLRPLVAILRLIGHIYSSREWSTSLRDHVESCFAAASPADPIMVQCRTLYSIALFWNNYKDESKGEMDAAVRLGLDLQMFRQDFAEKHGSQDAVLTECWRRTWWTLYMVDAFYAGTLGTMNFATVDVVATVDLPCEEWEYEQGQIPEPPKTLQDFDCRDLAPESTSFSSFAYLIGAVRCAALAISTAPKVATSECSQQILQAADAVINGWLLLLPKGDRKQVLSKTGELDELMFQAHLLIHVATVGLHRPLSDLKFNAIEWISTCARAPPRETPTTELINVHTVRVLKSTEAQIRLLALPTEKQFHHSPFTTCMVSEGTLALLSGCKFLFKGKELAIARDQIRMTIGCLKVLGELWPRTAKNVQEIQIIARHALGLVAGPRPQAAAMTTTTTTTTTKPDDSVLGNSQVPSLSSSSDQGGGQTTNEGSDVVDPLSSDFDIFASLGSMEDVCGWYNNSNDFGQDLSWWTDNNPL
;
A
#
# COMPACT_ATOMS: atom_id res chain seq x y z
N MET A 1 26.58 -27.03 34.11
CA MET A 1 25.59 -28.02 34.61
C MET A 1 25.28 -28.99 33.49
N THR A 2 24.84 -30.20 33.81
CA THR A 2 24.80 -31.36 32.89
C THR A 2 23.99 -31.10 31.62
N SER A 3 24.65 -31.22 30.46
CA SER A 3 24.01 -31.26 29.15
C SER A 3 23.08 -32.46 29.04
N LEU A 4 21.87 -32.25 28.53
CA LEU A 4 20.90 -33.31 28.27
C LEU A 4 21.31 -34.10 27.02
N ASP A 5 22.18 -35.09 27.24
CA ASP A 5 22.56 -36.23 26.40
C ASP A 5 22.61 -36.02 24.87
N ASP A 6 23.82 -36.06 24.30
CA ASP A 6 24.11 -36.17 22.85
C ASP A 6 23.52 -37.44 22.17
N LYS A 7 22.71 -38.26 22.88
CA LYS A 7 22.22 -39.57 22.42
C LYS A 7 21.08 -39.51 21.40
N GLU A 8 20.36 -38.39 21.29
CA GLU A 8 19.23 -38.24 20.35
C GLU A 8 19.66 -37.73 18.97
N THR A 9 20.86 -37.16 18.85
CA THR A 9 21.33 -36.48 17.63
C THR A 9 22.11 -37.43 16.74
N GLN A 10 21.70 -37.53 15.48
CA GLN A 10 22.36 -38.30 14.44
C GLN A 10 22.72 -37.38 13.26
N THR A 11 23.74 -37.75 12.49
CA THR A 11 24.16 -37.01 11.30
C THR A 11 24.34 -37.94 10.11
N ILE A 12 24.10 -37.43 8.91
CA ILE A 12 24.46 -38.07 7.63
C ILE A 12 25.22 -37.09 6.75
N SER A 13 26.09 -37.61 5.89
CA SER A 13 26.70 -36.85 4.80
C SER A 13 25.78 -36.82 3.58
N LEU A 14 25.56 -35.63 3.03
CA LEU A 14 24.87 -35.40 1.77
C LEU A 14 25.84 -35.53 0.59
N ALA A 15 25.30 -35.71 -0.62
CA ALA A 15 26.09 -35.96 -1.83
C ALA A 15 27.00 -34.79 -2.26
N ASP A 16 26.71 -33.58 -1.77
CA ASP A 16 27.50 -32.36 -1.98
C ASP A 16 28.54 -32.09 -0.87
N GLY A 17 28.68 -33.02 0.08
CA GLY A 17 29.61 -32.91 1.20
C GLY A 17 29.07 -32.16 2.42
N ARG A 18 27.86 -31.59 2.36
CA ARG A 18 27.20 -31.02 3.55
C ARG A 18 26.84 -32.12 4.56
N THR A 19 26.81 -31.77 5.84
CA THR A 19 26.26 -32.62 6.90
C THR A 19 24.79 -32.24 7.13
N LEU A 20 23.90 -33.23 7.17
CA LEU A 20 22.52 -33.08 7.64
C LEU A 20 22.40 -33.73 9.02
N ALA A 21 22.00 -32.95 10.02
CA ALA A 21 21.69 -33.44 11.36
C ALA A 21 20.19 -33.72 11.51
N TYR A 22 19.84 -34.70 12.35
CA TYR A 22 18.46 -35.01 12.71
C TYR A 22 18.37 -35.63 14.11
N ALA A 23 17.19 -35.58 14.70
CA ALA A 23 16.85 -36.28 15.94
C ALA A 23 15.63 -37.19 15.76
N GLU A 24 15.50 -38.20 16.62
CA GLU A 24 14.39 -39.15 16.57
C GLU A 24 13.65 -39.24 17.90
N TYR A 25 12.31 -39.15 17.82
CA TYR A 25 11.42 -39.13 18.98
C TYR A 25 10.30 -40.16 18.84
N GLY A 26 9.72 -40.60 19.95
CA GLY A 26 8.61 -41.55 19.96
C GLY A 26 9.07 -43.00 20.11
N ASN A 27 8.54 -43.91 19.29
CA ASN A 27 9.04 -45.27 19.15
C ASN A 27 9.87 -45.37 17.87
N LEU A 28 11.17 -45.68 17.98
CA LEU A 28 12.10 -45.86 16.84
C LEU A 28 11.71 -46.98 15.84
N THR A 29 10.81 -47.88 16.25
CA THR A 29 10.22 -48.94 15.40
C THR A 29 8.77 -48.64 14.96
N GLY A 30 8.26 -47.46 15.31
CA GLY A 30 6.92 -47.01 14.97
C GLY A 30 6.76 -46.52 13.52
N THR A 31 5.59 -45.97 13.21
CA THR A 31 5.29 -45.39 11.89
C THR A 31 6.14 -44.14 11.64
N PRO A 32 6.99 -44.08 10.60
CA PRO A 32 7.89 -42.95 10.37
C PRO A 32 7.16 -41.69 9.86
N ILE A 33 7.47 -40.57 10.49
CA ILE A 33 6.99 -39.23 10.15
C ILE A 33 8.22 -38.31 10.09
N ILE A 34 8.50 -37.72 8.92
CA ILE A 34 9.53 -36.69 8.79
C ILE A 34 8.94 -35.35 9.22
N CYS A 35 9.56 -34.69 10.19
CA CYS A 35 9.03 -33.56 10.92
C CYS A 35 9.86 -32.29 10.66
N MET A 36 9.29 -31.35 9.89
CA MET A 36 9.93 -30.08 9.53
C MET A 36 9.62 -29.03 10.60
N HIS A 37 10.62 -28.60 11.36
CA HIS A 37 10.49 -27.68 12.50
C HIS A 37 9.94 -26.29 12.11
N GLY A 38 9.45 -25.50 13.07
CA GLY A 38 9.03 -24.12 12.88
C GLY A 38 10.16 -23.17 12.48
N THR A 39 9.86 -21.88 12.41
CA THR A 39 10.83 -20.82 12.05
C THR A 39 10.78 -19.68 13.06
N PRO A 40 11.91 -19.27 13.66
CA PRO A 40 13.20 -19.99 13.73
C PRO A 40 13.08 -21.18 14.70
N SER A 41 13.67 -22.34 14.36
CA SER A 41 13.67 -23.54 15.21
C SER A 41 14.73 -24.57 14.73
N CYS A 42 14.80 -25.72 15.39
CA CYS A 42 15.67 -26.86 15.05
C CYS A 42 15.01 -28.21 15.41
N ARG A 43 15.73 -29.32 15.21
CA ARG A 43 15.28 -30.70 15.47
C ARG A 43 14.68 -30.95 16.87
N LEU A 44 15.11 -30.20 17.88
CA LEU A 44 14.74 -30.42 19.29
C LEU A 44 13.28 -30.07 19.62
N GLU A 45 12.61 -29.25 18.79
CA GLU A 45 11.20 -28.85 18.95
C GLU A 45 10.26 -30.05 19.18
N TYR A 46 10.48 -31.13 18.42
CA TYR A 46 9.62 -32.31 18.43
C TYR A 46 9.77 -33.19 19.69
N ARG A 47 10.69 -32.86 20.60
CA ARG A 47 10.77 -33.47 21.94
C ARG A 47 9.48 -33.22 22.75
N LEU A 48 8.79 -32.09 22.53
CA LEU A 48 7.47 -31.81 23.12
C LEU A 48 6.43 -32.92 22.84
N TRP A 49 6.55 -33.61 21.70
CA TRP A 49 5.60 -34.63 21.27
C TRP A 49 6.06 -36.07 21.50
N GLU A 50 7.25 -36.29 22.09
CA GLU A 50 7.83 -37.63 22.26
C GLU A 50 6.88 -38.58 23.02
N SER A 51 6.28 -38.12 24.11
CA SER A 51 5.32 -38.88 24.91
C SER A 51 4.04 -39.25 24.13
N SER A 52 3.57 -38.37 23.26
CA SER A 52 2.39 -38.62 22.41
C SER A 52 2.74 -39.55 21.25
N ALA A 53 3.92 -39.41 20.65
CA ALA A 53 4.42 -40.30 19.62
C ALA A 53 4.62 -41.74 20.13
N LYS A 54 5.15 -41.92 21.35
CA LYS A 54 5.22 -43.24 22.02
C LYS A 54 3.84 -43.89 22.16
N LYS A 55 2.84 -43.14 22.65
CA LYS A 55 1.44 -43.61 22.80
C LYS A 55 0.78 -43.99 21.47
N LEU A 56 1.10 -43.27 20.39
CA LEU A 56 0.54 -43.48 19.04
C LEU A 56 1.35 -44.45 18.18
N ASN A 57 2.42 -45.04 18.71
CA ASN A 57 3.37 -45.89 17.98
C ASN A 57 3.94 -45.20 16.71
N ALA A 58 4.30 -43.92 16.84
CA ALA A 58 4.92 -43.10 15.81
C ALA A 58 6.42 -42.92 16.07
N ARG A 59 7.20 -42.84 14.98
CA ARG A 59 8.61 -42.47 14.94
C ARG A 59 8.70 -41.08 14.31
N LEU A 60 8.92 -40.05 15.11
CA LEU A 60 9.16 -38.70 14.60
C LEU A 60 10.65 -38.60 14.24
N ILE A 61 10.95 -38.08 13.05
CA ILE A 61 12.29 -37.93 12.51
C ILE A 61 12.44 -36.46 12.14
N ALA A 62 13.14 -35.69 12.96
CA ALA A 62 13.22 -34.24 12.84
C ALA A 62 14.61 -33.81 12.32
N PRO A 63 14.79 -33.55 11.02
CA PRO A 63 16.03 -32.99 10.49
C PRO A 63 16.14 -31.48 10.74
N ASP A 64 17.35 -31.02 11.04
CA ASP A 64 17.73 -29.61 11.04
C ASP A 64 17.82 -29.09 9.60
N ARG A 65 17.17 -27.95 9.31
CA ARG A 65 17.35 -27.26 8.02
C ARG A 65 18.75 -26.64 7.88
N PRO A 66 19.25 -26.37 6.66
CA PRO A 66 20.64 -25.97 6.45
C PRO A 66 21.00 -24.67 7.22
N GLY A 67 22.03 -24.74 8.06
CA GLY A 67 22.49 -23.63 8.89
C GLY A 67 21.78 -23.51 10.24
N MET A 68 20.82 -24.38 10.55
CA MET A 68 20.23 -24.53 11.89
C MET A 68 20.90 -25.70 12.63
N GLY A 69 20.99 -25.62 13.96
CA GLY A 69 21.45 -26.74 14.79
C GLY A 69 22.83 -27.24 14.39
N LEU A 70 22.90 -28.48 13.88
CA LEU A 70 24.14 -29.12 13.43
C LEU A 70 24.20 -29.38 11.91
N SER A 71 23.18 -28.98 11.15
CA SER A 71 23.20 -29.07 9.68
C SER A 71 24.07 -27.98 9.06
N THR A 72 24.95 -28.35 8.14
CA THR A 72 25.82 -27.40 7.41
C THR A 72 24.98 -26.38 6.64
N ASN A 73 25.37 -25.11 6.69
CA ASN A 73 24.69 -24.06 5.93
C ASN A 73 24.71 -24.32 4.41
N SER A 74 23.68 -23.86 3.72
CA SER A 74 23.56 -23.85 2.27
C SER A 74 23.05 -22.46 1.86
N PRO A 75 23.95 -21.53 1.53
CA PRO A 75 23.62 -20.17 1.11
C PRO A 75 23.04 -20.13 -0.31
N GLY A 76 22.11 -19.21 -0.58
CA GLY A 76 21.48 -19.07 -1.89
C GLY A 76 20.46 -20.16 -2.22
N ARG A 77 20.05 -20.97 -1.23
CA ARG A 77 19.13 -22.10 -1.43
C ARG A 77 17.71 -21.61 -1.69
N THR A 78 16.96 -22.44 -2.40
CA THR A 78 15.53 -22.30 -2.67
C THR A 78 14.72 -23.29 -1.83
N LEU A 79 13.40 -23.10 -1.76
CA LEU A 79 12.51 -24.04 -1.08
C LEU A 79 12.54 -25.46 -1.72
N LEU A 80 12.79 -25.54 -3.03
CA LEU A 80 12.84 -26.80 -3.79
C LEU A 80 14.17 -27.55 -3.69
N ASP A 81 15.16 -27.01 -2.97
CA ASP A 81 16.42 -27.73 -2.70
C ASP A 81 16.26 -28.70 -1.52
N TRP A 82 15.43 -28.33 -0.55
CA TRP A 82 15.19 -29.11 0.68
C TRP A 82 14.70 -30.55 0.46
N PRO A 83 13.80 -30.86 -0.49
CA PRO A 83 13.37 -32.23 -0.75
C PRO A 83 14.52 -33.19 -1.12
N ARG A 84 15.64 -32.70 -1.65
CA ARG A 84 16.82 -33.52 -1.98
C ARG A 84 17.55 -34.00 -0.73
N ASP A 85 17.69 -33.13 0.26
CA ASP A 85 18.27 -33.47 1.57
C ASP A 85 17.37 -34.48 2.30
N VAL A 86 16.05 -34.26 2.28
CA VAL A 86 15.06 -35.17 2.86
C VAL A 86 15.02 -36.52 2.14
N GLN A 87 15.11 -36.54 0.81
CA GLN A 87 15.19 -37.78 0.04
C GLN A 87 16.41 -38.60 0.47
N THR A 88 17.57 -37.96 0.59
CA THR A 88 18.82 -38.59 1.07
C THR A 88 18.63 -39.18 2.48
N LEU A 89 18.00 -38.45 3.40
CA LEU A 89 17.67 -38.94 4.74
C LEU A 89 16.76 -40.19 4.71
N THR A 90 15.68 -40.16 3.93
CA THR A 90 14.75 -41.30 3.83
C THR A 90 15.41 -42.55 3.23
N GLN A 91 16.38 -42.37 2.31
CA GLN A 91 17.17 -43.46 1.73
C GLN A 91 18.15 -44.05 2.74
N GLN A 92 18.90 -43.21 3.48
CA GLN A 92 19.84 -43.67 4.52
C GLN A 92 19.12 -44.42 5.64
N LEU A 93 17.96 -43.91 6.07
CA LEU A 93 17.08 -44.56 7.05
C LEU A 93 16.28 -45.75 6.49
N LYS A 94 16.38 -46.05 5.19
CA LYS A 94 15.71 -47.16 4.49
C LYS A 94 14.20 -47.18 4.71
N LEU A 95 13.56 -46.01 4.56
CA LEU A 95 12.13 -45.84 4.80
C LEU A 95 11.31 -46.16 3.55
N ASP A 96 10.72 -47.35 3.49
CA ASP A 96 9.87 -47.78 2.37
C ASP A 96 8.62 -46.91 2.20
N ARG A 97 8.02 -46.47 3.32
CA ARG A 97 6.80 -45.66 3.38
C ARG A 97 6.81 -44.77 4.61
N TYR A 98 6.48 -43.50 4.44
CA TYR A 98 6.53 -42.50 5.51
C TYR A 98 5.49 -41.39 5.31
N HIS A 99 5.25 -40.63 6.37
CA HIS A 99 4.48 -39.39 6.34
C HIS A 99 5.42 -38.19 6.45
N VAL A 100 4.97 -37.03 6.01
CA VAL A 100 5.64 -35.74 6.26
C VAL A 100 4.70 -34.85 7.09
N LEU A 101 5.28 -34.08 8.01
CA LEU A 101 4.62 -33.09 8.85
C LEU A 101 5.47 -31.82 8.88
N GLY A 102 4.87 -30.64 8.73
CA GLY A 102 5.56 -29.36 8.87
C GLY A 102 4.77 -28.40 9.76
N GLY A 103 5.42 -27.90 10.81
CA GLY A 103 4.86 -26.90 11.73
C GLY A 103 5.25 -25.48 11.32
N SER A 104 4.35 -24.50 11.38
CA SER A 104 4.67 -23.09 11.16
C SER A 104 5.42 -22.84 9.83
N GLY A 105 6.58 -22.17 9.86
CA GLY A 105 7.46 -21.99 8.70
C GLY A 105 8.01 -23.30 8.11
N GLY A 106 7.91 -24.44 8.78
CA GLY A 106 8.16 -25.78 8.24
C GLY A 106 7.06 -26.33 7.32
N GLY A 107 5.84 -25.75 7.35
CA GLY A 107 4.72 -26.14 6.49
C GLY A 107 5.03 -26.08 4.98
N PRO A 108 5.58 -24.96 4.46
CA PRO A 108 6.04 -24.84 3.07
C PRO A 108 7.09 -25.91 2.67
N PHE A 109 8.05 -26.20 3.56
CA PHE A 109 9.06 -27.24 3.33
C PHE A 109 8.43 -28.65 3.26
N ALA A 110 7.41 -28.92 4.07
CA ALA A 110 6.62 -30.15 3.98
C ALA A 110 5.82 -30.25 2.67
N LEU A 111 5.29 -29.14 2.15
CA LEU A 111 4.60 -29.09 0.86
C LEU A 111 5.56 -29.25 -0.34
N ALA A 112 6.77 -28.67 -0.26
CA ALA A 112 7.83 -28.90 -1.25
C ALA A 112 8.25 -30.37 -1.29
N CYS A 113 8.40 -31.00 -0.12
CA CYS A 113 8.62 -32.45 -0.03
C CYS A 113 7.43 -33.23 -0.61
N ALA A 114 6.20 -32.79 -0.39
CA ALA A 114 5.02 -33.42 -0.97
C ALA A 114 4.97 -33.30 -2.50
N LYS A 115 5.51 -32.22 -3.08
CA LYS A 115 5.66 -32.05 -4.52
C LYS A 115 6.72 -32.98 -5.11
N GLU A 116 7.94 -32.96 -4.59
CA GLU A 116 9.11 -33.58 -5.25
C GLU A 116 9.38 -35.04 -4.83
N LEU A 117 8.98 -35.48 -3.64
CA LEU A 117 9.33 -36.83 -3.15
C LEU A 117 8.52 -37.95 -3.85
N PRO A 118 9.08 -39.18 -3.95
CA PRO A 118 8.43 -40.31 -4.60
C PRO A 118 7.04 -40.64 -4.02
N LYS A 119 6.00 -40.50 -4.86
CA LYS A 119 4.58 -40.74 -4.50
C LYS A 119 4.29 -42.18 -4.07
N SER A 120 5.15 -43.12 -4.45
CA SER A 120 5.10 -44.52 -4.02
C SER A 120 5.37 -44.67 -2.52
N GLN A 121 6.30 -43.89 -1.99
CA GLN A 121 6.77 -43.92 -0.60
C GLN A 121 5.99 -42.95 0.30
N LEU A 122 5.74 -41.72 -0.17
CA LEU A 122 5.02 -40.71 0.61
C LEU A 122 3.53 -41.08 0.78
N LEU A 123 3.10 -41.23 2.04
CA LEU A 123 1.74 -41.61 2.40
C LEU A 123 0.82 -40.41 2.67
N SER A 124 1.33 -39.35 3.28
CA SER A 124 0.61 -38.08 3.44
C SER A 124 1.54 -36.92 3.72
N VAL A 125 1.06 -35.71 3.43
CA VAL A 125 1.60 -34.46 3.97
C VAL A 125 0.64 -33.91 5.02
N ASN A 126 1.17 -33.38 6.11
CA ASN A 126 0.41 -32.74 7.16
C ASN A 126 1.05 -31.38 7.46
N VAL A 127 0.23 -30.37 7.69
CA VAL A 127 0.71 -29.00 7.93
C VAL A 127 0.00 -28.47 9.17
N TRP A 128 0.78 -28.09 10.17
CA TRP A 128 0.33 -27.66 11.49
C TRP A 128 0.61 -26.17 11.64
N ALA A 129 -0.43 -25.36 11.74
CA ALA A 129 -0.33 -23.90 11.80
C ALA A 129 0.66 -23.35 10.74
N GLY A 130 0.60 -23.85 9.51
CA GLY A 130 1.65 -23.58 8.52
C GLY A 130 1.63 -22.16 7.96
N ALA A 131 2.80 -21.63 7.60
CA ALA A 131 2.89 -20.43 6.78
C ALA A 131 2.25 -20.67 5.40
N GLY A 132 1.41 -19.74 4.93
CA GLY A 132 0.90 -19.73 3.56
C GLY A 132 1.86 -19.04 2.58
N PRO A 133 1.68 -19.22 1.25
CA PRO A 133 2.55 -18.60 0.25
C PRO A 133 2.39 -17.08 0.23
N PRO A 134 3.39 -16.28 -0.19
CA PRO A 134 3.34 -14.82 -0.05
C PRO A 134 2.11 -14.15 -0.65
N GLU A 135 1.55 -14.74 -1.71
CA GLU A 135 0.29 -14.36 -2.38
C GLU A 135 -0.95 -14.33 -1.47
N ILE A 136 -1.02 -15.13 -0.39
CA ILE A 136 -2.14 -15.01 0.56
C ILE A 136 -1.98 -13.75 1.44
N GLY A 137 -0.79 -13.18 1.55
CA GLY A 137 -0.50 -11.98 2.34
C GLY A 137 -0.77 -12.13 3.84
N LEU A 138 -0.49 -11.08 4.61
CA LEU A 138 -0.32 -11.16 6.07
C LEU A 138 -1.58 -10.79 6.89
N LYS A 139 -2.77 -10.67 6.27
CA LYS A 139 -4.03 -10.39 7.00
C LYS A 139 -4.25 -11.44 8.10
N GLY A 140 -4.82 -11.02 9.23
CA GLY A 140 -5.00 -11.85 10.42
C GLY A 140 -3.79 -11.90 11.37
N MET A 141 -2.57 -11.64 10.88
CA MET A 141 -1.38 -11.65 11.75
C MET A 141 -1.38 -10.44 12.71
N THR A 142 -0.71 -10.55 13.85
CA THR A 142 -0.44 -9.38 14.73
C THR A 142 0.36 -8.30 13.99
N LEU A 143 0.21 -7.04 14.39
CA LEU A 143 1.01 -5.94 13.82
C LEU A 143 2.52 -6.16 14.02
N LEU A 144 2.91 -6.77 15.15
CA LEU A 144 4.30 -7.14 15.43
C LEU A 144 4.80 -8.20 14.44
N GLY A 145 4.06 -9.29 14.22
CA GLY A 145 4.41 -10.34 13.26
C GLY A 145 4.47 -9.83 11.81
N ARG A 146 3.52 -8.98 11.40
CA ARG A 146 3.55 -8.30 10.08
C ARG A 146 4.79 -7.43 9.92
N SER A 147 5.12 -6.65 10.95
CA SER A 147 6.28 -5.75 10.94
C SER A 147 7.59 -6.52 10.90
N ALA A 148 7.71 -7.63 11.64
CA ALA A 148 8.89 -8.48 11.61
C ALA A 148 9.13 -9.06 10.21
N LEU A 149 8.11 -9.67 9.58
CA LEU A 149 8.23 -10.19 8.20
C LEU A 149 8.53 -9.08 7.18
N PHE A 150 7.95 -7.89 7.33
CA PHE A 150 8.25 -6.74 6.48
C PHE A 150 9.71 -6.29 6.61
N VAL A 151 10.23 -6.18 7.84
CA VAL A 151 11.62 -5.80 8.11
C VAL A 151 12.60 -6.86 7.63
N TYR A 152 12.32 -8.16 7.82
CA TYR A 152 13.14 -9.24 7.22
C TYR A 152 13.19 -9.14 5.69
N LYS A 153 12.05 -8.88 5.02
CA LYS A 153 11.99 -8.83 3.55
C LYS A 153 12.67 -7.59 2.95
N TRP A 154 12.47 -6.41 3.53
CA TRP A 154 12.90 -5.13 2.92
C TRP A 154 14.10 -4.47 3.60
N MET A 155 14.47 -4.92 4.80
CA MET A 155 15.60 -4.39 5.58
C MET A 155 16.43 -5.52 6.22
N PRO A 156 16.87 -6.54 5.46
CA PRO A 156 17.56 -7.71 6.02
C PRO A 156 18.79 -7.34 6.84
N SER A 157 19.53 -6.29 6.46
CA SER A 157 20.69 -5.81 7.23
C SER A 157 20.33 -5.23 8.61
N LEU A 158 19.15 -4.61 8.75
CA LEU A 158 18.67 -4.13 10.06
C LEU A 158 18.28 -5.30 10.96
N MET A 159 17.64 -6.32 10.39
CA MET A 159 17.24 -7.50 11.16
C MET A 159 18.44 -8.36 11.53
N GLY A 160 19.39 -8.56 10.62
CA GLY A 160 20.67 -9.19 10.92
C GLY A 160 21.47 -8.44 11.99
N TRP A 161 21.41 -7.11 12.03
CA TRP A 161 21.98 -6.32 13.13
C TRP A 161 21.24 -6.59 14.45
N PHE A 162 19.91 -6.59 14.47
CA PHE A 162 19.12 -6.90 15.67
C PHE A 162 19.42 -8.31 16.19
N ASP A 163 19.41 -9.30 15.30
CA ASP A 163 19.67 -10.69 15.65
C ASP A 163 21.12 -10.85 16.18
N ALA A 164 22.10 -10.15 15.61
CA ALA A 164 23.48 -10.16 16.09
C ALA A 164 23.68 -9.49 17.46
N HIS A 165 22.86 -8.49 17.82
CA HIS A 165 23.02 -7.72 19.06
C HIS A 165 22.08 -8.14 20.20
N PHE A 166 21.01 -8.89 19.91
CA PHE A 166 20.03 -9.31 20.92
C PHE A 166 19.76 -10.81 20.94
N VAL A 167 19.58 -11.45 19.77
CA VAL A 167 19.22 -12.87 19.68
C VAL A 167 20.44 -13.77 19.89
N ALA A 168 21.51 -13.57 19.11
CA ALA A 168 22.73 -14.35 19.21
C ALA A 168 23.40 -14.27 20.60
N PRO A 169 23.50 -13.09 21.27
CA PRO A 169 24.00 -13.03 22.64
C PRO A 169 23.12 -13.83 23.61
N ALA A 170 21.79 -13.70 23.55
CA ALA A 170 20.89 -14.42 24.46
C ALA A 170 20.88 -15.95 24.23
N ALA A 171 21.15 -16.41 23.00
CA ALA A 171 21.27 -17.82 22.67
C ALA A 171 22.64 -18.41 23.06
N LYS A 172 23.73 -17.66 22.88
CA LYS A 172 25.11 -18.11 23.08
C LYS A 172 25.64 -17.84 24.50
N ASP A 173 24.91 -17.11 25.34
CA ASP A 173 25.29 -16.85 26.74
C ASP A 173 25.50 -18.15 27.53
N PRO A 174 26.57 -18.31 28.33
CA PRO A 174 26.81 -19.52 29.12
C PRO A 174 25.78 -19.77 30.25
N ASP A 175 25.03 -18.75 30.71
CA ASP A 175 23.95 -18.94 31.68
C ASP A 175 22.60 -19.21 30.97
N PRO A 176 21.99 -20.40 31.12
CA PRO A 176 20.68 -20.70 30.55
C PRO A 176 19.59 -19.70 30.96
N LYS A 177 19.71 -19.06 32.13
CA LYS A 177 18.74 -18.08 32.63
C LYS A 177 18.69 -16.80 31.80
N VAL A 178 19.76 -16.45 31.10
CA VAL A 178 19.75 -15.30 30.17
C VAL A 178 18.87 -15.63 28.97
N THR A 179 18.93 -16.85 28.45
CA THR A 179 18.02 -17.33 27.41
C THR A 179 16.57 -17.38 27.92
N GLU A 180 16.32 -17.95 29.11
CA GLU A 180 14.97 -18.02 29.71
C GLU A 180 14.38 -16.62 29.94
N ALA A 181 15.17 -15.68 30.44
CA ALA A 181 14.73 -14.30 30.63
C ALA A 181 14.42 -13.58 29.30
N PHE A 182 15.17 -13.88 28.23
CA PHE A 182 14.87 -13.39 26.89
C PHE A 182 13.55 -13.97 26.36
N LEU A 183 13.36 -15.29 26.47
CA LEU A 183 12.13 -15.99 26.05
C LEU A 183 10.90 -15.52 26.83
N LEU A 184 11.00 -15.35 28.15
CA LEU A 184 9.92 -14.76 28.96
C LEU A 184 9.63 -13.30 28.59
N LYS A 185 10.65 -12.54 28.18
CA LYS A 185 10.48 -11.15 27.71
C LYS A 185 9.78 -11.08 26.35
N THR A 186 10.00 -12.03 25.45
CA THR A 186 9.28 -12.11 24.16
C THR A 186 7.88 -12.70 24.32
N ALA A 187 7.70 -13.68 25.21
CA ALA A 187 6.40 -14.28 25.53
C ALA A 187 5.36 -13.27 26.07
N LYS A 188 5.80 -12.18 26.72
CA LYS A 188 4.91 -11.09 27.17
C LYS A 188 4.06 -10.43 26.06
N TYR A 189 4.45 -10.59 24.79
CA TYR A 189 3.70 -10.09 23.63
C TYR A 189 2.75 -11.14 23.02
N GLN A 190 2.69 -12.36 23.59
CA GLN A 190 1.79 -13.44 23.20
C GLN A 190 0.52 -13.43 24.06
N SER A 191 -0.46 -14.29 23.75
CA SER A 191 -1.68 -14.42 24.55
C SER A 191 -1.39 -14.92 25.98
N LYS A 192 -2.31 -14.71 26.92
CA LYS A 192 -2.17 -15.22 28.30
C LYS A 192 -2.08 -16.75 28.35
N GLU A 193 -2.73 -17.43 27.42
CA GLU A 193 -2.73 -18.89 27.30
C GLU A 193 -1.37 -19.41 26.84
N GLU A 194 -0.72 -18.70 25.91
CA GLU A 194 0.64 -18.99 25.45
C GLU A 194 1.68 -18.65 26.52
N GLN A 195 1.50 -17.57 27.28
CA GLN A 195 2.33 -17.24 28.44
C GLN A 195 2.27 -18.35 29.51
N ALA A 196 1.10 -18.96 29.74
CA ALA A 196 0.92 -20.07 30.67
C ALA A 196 1.58 -21.39 30.22
N LEU A 197 2.07 -21.50 28.98
CA LEU A 197 2.91 -22.64 28.55
C LEU A 197 4.28 -22.59 29.25
N PHE A 198 4.83 -21.40 29.44
CA PHE A 198 6.15 -21.19 30.07
C PHE A 198 6.16 -21.41 31.59
N GLU A 199 5.00 -21.65 32.22
CA GLU A 199 4.90 -22.12 33.60
C GLU A 199 5.28 -23.60 33.75
N ASP A 200 5.13 -24.40 32.67
CA ASP A 200 5.59 -25.79 32.63
C ASP A 200 7.11 -25.82 32.40
N GLN A 201 7.85 -26.40 33.36
CA GLN A 201 9.30 -26.50 33.30
C GLN A 201 9.79 -27.37 32.13
N PHE A 202 9.06 -28.43 31.75
CA PHE A 202 9.43 -29.23 30.59
C PHE A 202 9.27 -28.44 29.29
N TYR A 203 8.22 -27.62 29.17
CA TYR A 203 8.05 -26.72 28.03
C TYR A 203 9.16 -25.67 27.99
N MET A 204 9.46 -25.02 29.12
CA MET A 204 10.56 -24.05 29.22
C MET A 204 11.91 -24.66 28.83
N ASP A 205 12.25 -25.85 29.36
CA ASP A 205 13.49 -26.56 29.04
C ASP A 205 13.62 -26.82 27.53
N VAL A 206 12.57 -27.35 26.90
CA VAL A 206 12.60 -27.67 25.46
C VAL A 206 12.67 -26.41 24.59
N VAL A 207 11.92 -25.35 24.91
CA VAL A 207 11.97 -24.10 24.14
C VAL A 207 13.33 -23.39 24.31
N ARG A 208 13.89 -23.37 25.53
CA ARG A 208 15.25 -22.87 25.79
C ARG A 208 16.29 -23.63 24.98
N ASP A 209 16.30 -24.95 25.07
CA ASP A 209 17.31 -25.78 24.40
C ASP A 209 17.17 -25.66 22.87
N THR A 210 15.95 -25.65 22.35
CA THR A 210 15.65 -25.42 20.92
C THR A 210 16.15 -24.06 20.45
N PHE A 211 15.90 -22.98 21.21
CA PHE A 211 16.35 -21.62 20.85
C PHE A 211 17.88 -21.53 20.81
N ARG A 212 18.57 -22.08 21.82
CA ARG A 212 20.05 -22.09 21.88
C ARG A 212 20.66 -22.91 20.75
N GLU A 213 20.09 -24.07 20.45
CA GLU A 213 20.58 -24.95 19.39
C GLU A 213 20.30 -24.39 17.99
N THR A 214 19.15 -23.73 17.78
CA THR A 214 18.82 -23.03 16.52
C THR A 214 19.91 -22.02 16.15
N TYR A 215 20.32 -21.21 17.12
CA TYR A 215 21.33 -20.17 16.96
C TYR A 215 22.74 -20.58 17.41
N ARG A 216 23.02 -21.89 17.43
CA ARG A 216 24.35 -22.43 17.75
C ARG A 216 25.40 -21.99 16.74
N GLN A 217 25.05 -22.06 15.46
CA GLN A 217 25.86 -21.60 14.33
C GLN A 217 25.71 -20.07 14.16
N ASP A 218 26.00 -19.54 12.97
CA ASP A 218 25.74 -18.14 12.64
C ASP A 218 24.31 -17.91 12.17
N LEU A 219 23.88 -16.64 12.15
CA LEU A 219 22.49 -16.25 11.92
C LEU A 219 22.00 -16.53 10.48
N ASP A 220 22.93 -16.73 9.55
CA ASP A 220 22.70 -16.93 8.12
C ASP A 220 21.62 -17.98 7.82
N GLY A 221 21.64 -19.12 8.53
CA GLY A 221 20.66 -20.19 8.33
C GLY A 221 19.22 -19.74 8.57
N SER A 222 19.01 -18.89 9.59
CA SER A 222 17.71 -18.32 9.96
C SER A 222 17.30 -17.13 9.08
N ASN A 223 18.25 -16.26 8.72
CA ASN A 223 18.00 -15.14 7.82
C ASN A 223 17.59 -15.62 6.41
N GLU A 224 18.29 -16.63 5.90
CA GLU A 224 18.00 -17.25 4.60
C GLU A 224 16.62 -17.93 4.58
N GLU A 225 16.19 -18.50 5.71
CA GLU A 225 14.86 -19.10 5.84
C GLU A 225 13.74 -18.05 5.80
N MET A 226 13.93 -16.90 6.48
CA MET A 226 12.98 -15.78 6.42
C MET A 226 12.89 -15.19 5.01
N ARG A 227 13.99 -15.18 4.25
CA ARG A 227 14.00 -14.84 2.81
C ARG A 227 13.14 -15.82 2.01
N ILE A 228 13.39 -17.13 2.13
CA ILE A 228 12.67 -18.19 1.40
C ILE A 228 11.16 -18.15 1.67
N LEU A 229 10.75 -17.92 2.92
CA LEU A 229 9.33 -17.81 3.29
C LEU A 229 8.66 -16.55 2.74
N GLY A 230 9.41 -15.47 2.51
CA GLY A 230 8.95 -14.22 1.93
C GLY A 230 8.98 -14.16 0.39
N GLU A 231 9.54 -15.17 -0.26
CA GLU A 231 9.72 -15.29 -1.72
C GLU A 231 8.78 -16.32 -2.36
N ASN A 232 8.72 -16.33 -3.70
CA ASN A 232 7.97 -17.33 -4.45
C ASN A 232 8.56 -18.72 -4.18
N TRP A 233 7.70 -19.66 -3.78
CA TRP A 233 8.06 -21.03 -3.43
C TRP A 233 8.60 -21.88 -4.58
N GLY A 234 8.51 -21.40 -5.83
CA GLY A 234 8.92 -22.13 -7.04
C GLY A 234 7.90 -23.17 -7.52
N PHE A 235 6.76 -23.28 -6.85
CA PHE A 235 5.65 -24.17 -7.23
C PHE A 235 4.31 -23.65 -6.74
N ARG A 236 3.22 -24.09 -7.38
CA ARG A 236 1.85 -23.80 -6.97
C ARG A 236 1.28 -24.94 -6.13
N LEU A 237 0.36 -24.64 -5.23
CA LEU A 237 -0.31 -25.62 -4.37
C LEU A 237 -1.09 -26.68 -5.17
N GLU A 238 -1.59 -26.29 -6.34
CA GLU A 238 -2.27 -27.11 -7.33
C GLU A 238 -1.36 -28.18 -7.94
N ASP A 239 -0.03 -27.95 -7.96
CA ASP A 239 0.97 -28.88 -8.49
C ASP A 239 1.39 -29.96 -7.45
N VAL A 240 0.82 -29.94 -6.24
CA VAL A 240 1.18 -30.84 -5.15
C VAL A 240 0.31 -32.09 -5.16
N GLU A 241 0.79 -33.14 -5.82
CA GLU A 241 0.13 -34.46 -5.79
C GLU A 241 0.53 -35.28 -4.56
N VAL A 242 -0.45 -35.70 -3.75
CA VAL A 242 -0.24 -36.55 -2.57
C VAL A 242 -1.50 -37.35 -2.24
N LYS A 243 -1.35 -38.58 -1.69
CA LYS A 243 -2.47 -39.48 -1.37
C LYS A 243 -3.42 -38.94 -0.29
N ARG A 244 -2.91 -38.09 0.60
CA ARG A 244 -3.66 -37.45 1.69
C ARG A 244 -2.92 -36.18 2.14
N SER A 245 -3.68 -35.12 2.36
CA SER A 245 -3.20 -33.82 2.84
C SER A 245 -4.11 -33.33 3.95
N THR A 246 -3.54 -32.98 5.11
CA THR A 246 -4.31 -32.44 6.24
C THR A 246 -3.66 -31.18 6.80
N PHE A 247 -4.44 -30.11 6.86
CA PHE A 247 -4.10 -28.85 7.50
C PHE A 247 -4.74 -28.79 8.90
N PHE A 248 -4.00 -28.32 9.91
CA PHE A 248 -4.46 -28.19 11.31
C PHE A 248 -4.22 -26.74 11.76
N TYR A 249 -5.26 -26.01 12.17
CA TYR A 249 -5.16 -24.60 12.55
C TYR A 249 -6.05 -24.26 13.74
N GLY A 250 -5.53 -23.47 14.67
CA GLY A 250 -6.35 -22.73 15.62
C GLY A 250 -7.11 -21.59 14.93
N THR A 251 -8.35 -21.32 15.33
CA THR A 251 -9.12 -20.20 14.77
C THR A 251 -8.54 -18.83 15.16
N ASP A 252 -7.83 -18.78 16.27
CA ASP A 252 -7.36 -17.58 16.94
C ASP A 252 -5.82 -17.45 16.80
N ASP A 253 -5.24 -18.21 15.87
CA ASP A 253 -3.83 -18.09 15.47
C ASP A 253 -3.56 -16.72 14.83
N THR A 254 -2.65 -15.95 15.44
CA THR A 254 -2.22 -14.63 14.94
C THR A 254 -0.78 -14.60 14.40
N ASN A 255 -0.14 -15.76 14.26
CA ASN A 255 1.20 -15.93 13.67
C ASN A 255 1.07 -16.46 12.24
N THR A 256 0.25 -17.48 12.05
CA THR A 256 -0.08 -18.11 10.75
C THR A 256 -1.59 -18.26 10.66
N PRO A 257 -2.33 -17.16 10.45
CA PRO A 257 -3.76 -17.13 10.74
C PRO A 257 -4.55 -18.10 9.88
N ILE A 258 -5.65 -18.64 10.42
CA ILE A 258 -6.43 -19.73 9.82
C ILE A 258 -6.80 -19.55 8.34
N ARG A 259 -6.88 -18.31 7.85
CA ARG A 259 -7.05 -18.01 6.42
C ARG A 259 -5.92 -18.56 5.53
N MET A 260 -4.69 -18.71 6.03
CA MET A 260 -3.58 -19.37 5.35
C MET A 260 -3.90 -20.86 5.16
N GLY A 261 -4.41 -21.52 6.20
CA GLY A 261 -4.89 -22.91 6.14
C GLY A 261 -6.06 -23.10 5.17
N ARG A 262 -7.07 -22.23 5.26
CA ARG A 262 -8.22 -22.22 4.32
C ARG A 262 -7.78 -21.99 2.88
N TYR A 263 -6.84 -21.08 2.64
CA TYR A 263 -6.28 -20.83 1.32
C TYR A 263 -5.55 -22.07 0.76
N MET A 264 -4.63 -22.65 1.52
CA MET A 264 -3.89 -23.84 1.10
C MET A 264 -4.81 -25.05 0.87
N GLN A 265 -5.83 -25.23 1.72
CA GLN A 265 -6.84 -26.27 1.54
C GLN A 265 -7.70 -26.05 0.28
N SER A 266 -8.02 -24.81 -0.08
CA SER A 266 -8.83 -24.50 -1.27
C SER A 266 -8.13 -24.80 -2.60
N ARG A 267 -6.79 -24.75 -2.64
CA ARG A 267 -5.98 -24.96 -3.85
C ARG A 267 -5.36 -26.35 -3.95
N LEU A 268 -4.99 -26.98 -2.82
CA LEU A 268 -4.39 -28.32 -2.84
C LEU A 268 -5.48 -29.39 -2.96
N LYS A 269 -5.53 -30.07 -4.10
CA LYS A 269 -6.57 -31.05 -4.46
C LYS A 269 -6.70 -32.16 -3.40
N GLY A 270 -7.91 -32.34 -2.87
CA GLY A 270 -8.22 -33.38 -1.87
C GLY A 270 -7.77 -33.06 -0.45
N ALA A 271 -7.30 -31.84 -0.17
CA ALA A 271 -6.93 -31.41 1.17
C ALA A 271 -8.12 -31.34 2.14
N THR A 272 -7.86 -31.78 3.36
CA THR A 272 -8.75 -31.58 4.51
C THR A 272 -8.19 -30.49 5.42
N LEU A 273 -9.03 -29.56 5.88
CA LEU A 273 -8.69 -28.62 6.95
C LEU A 273 -9.40 -29.06 8.25
N LYS A 274 -8.66 -29.03 9.36
CA LYS A 274 -9.17 -29.18 10.72
C LYS A 274 -8.96 -27.88 11.46
N GLU A 275 -10.07 -27.26 11.84
CA GLU A 275 -10.10 -26.03 12.61
C GLU A 275 -10.30 -26.37 14.09
N PHE A 276 -9.57 -25.68 14.97
CA PHE A 276 -9.64 -25.83 16.42
C PHE A 276 -10.15 -24.51 17.02
N PRO A 277 -11.45 -24.39 17.33
CA PRO A 277 -12.04 -23.15 17.84
C PRO A 277 -11.41 -22.68 19.15
N GLY A 278 -11.10 -21.39 19.24
CA GLY A 278 -10.49 -20.77 20.42
C GLY A 278 -9.04 -21.19 20.69
N LYS A 279 -8.38 -21.85 19.74
CA LYS A 279 -6.96 -22.20 19.85
C LYS A 279 -6.09 -21.19 19.09
N THR A 280 -4.95 -20.87 19.69
CA THR A 280 -3.90 -19.97 19.17
C THR A 280 -2.86 -20.75 18.36
N HIS A 281 -1.69 -20.16 18.07
CA HIS A 281 -0.61 -20.84 17.32
C HIS A 281 0.02 -22.01 18.10
N PHE A 282 0.25 -21.82 19.40
CA PHE A 282 0.98 -22.79 20.26
C PHE A 282 0.08 -23.62 21.19
N THR A 283 -1.25 -23.52 21.08
CA THR A 283 -2.20 -24.18 22.00
C THR A 283 -3.08 -25.24 21.33
N ILE A 284 -2.87 -25.53 20.04
CA ILE A 284 -3.67 -26.47 19.23
C ILE A 284 -3.57 -27.91 19.76
N ASP A 285 -2.40 -28.29 20.28
CA ASP A 285 -2.11 -29.58 20.94
C ASP A 285 -2.34 -29.58 22.46
N ASP A 286 -2.73 -28.44 23.03
CA ASP A 286 -2.97 -28.33 24.47
C ASP A 286 -4.32 -28.95 24.89
N ASP A 287 -4.26 -30.22 25.26
CA ASP A 287 -5.35 -31.01 25.82
C ASP A 287 -5.77 -30.59 27.25
N ARG A 288 -5.28 -29.47 27.83
CA ARG A 288 -5.79 -28.94 29.12
C ARG A 288 -7.29 -28.62 29.09
N ALA A 289 -7.87 -28.39 27.90
CA ALA A 289 -9.32 -28.28 27.71
C ALA A 289 -10.07 -29.63 27.81
N ALA A 290 -9.38 -30.77 27.74
CA ALA A 290 -9.95 -32.11 27.94
C ALA A 290 -10.13 -32.46 29.43
N GLN A 291 -10.52 -31.50 30.27
CA GLN A 291 -10.90 -31.79 31.65
C GLN A 291 -12.19 -32.62 31.71
N LYS A 292 -12.04 -33.89 32.10
CA LYS A 292 -13.07 -34.76 32.68
C LYS A 292 -14.46 -34.72 32.01
N CYS A 293 -14.54 -35.16 30.76
CA CYS A 293 -15.81 -35.67 30.24
C CYS A 293 -16.14 -37.00 30.94
N GLN A 294 -16.83 -36.94 32.09
CA GLN A 294 -17.25 -38.11 32.84
C GLN A 294 -18.41 -38.79 32.08
N TYR A 295 -18.05 -39.77 31.24
CA TYR A 295 -19.01 -40.46 30.38
C TYR A 295 -20.07 -41.18 31.22
N THR A 296 -21.28 -40.64 31.27
CA THR A 296 -22.42 -41.34 31.87
C THR A 296 -22.81 -42.48 30.94
N GLN A 297 -22.71 -43.71 31.43
CA GLN A 297 -22.90 -44.92 30.61
C GLN A 297 -24.35 -44.97 30.07
N SER A 298 -24.50 -44.98 28.74
CA SER A 298 -25.80 -45.06 28.08
C SER A 298 -26.54 -46.34 28.50
N ARG A 299 -27.78 -46.18 29.01
CA ARG A 299 -28.70 -47.31 29.30
C ARG A 299 -29.28 -47.99 28.06
N ARG A 300 -28.94 -47.53 26.85
CA ARG A 300 -29.22 -48.23 25.58
C ARG A 300 -27.88 -48.74 25.04
N GLY A 301 -27.60 -50.01 25.32
CA GLY A 301 -26.31 -50.65 25.01
C GLY A 301 -26.04 -50.72 23.51
N GLY A 302 -25.08 -49.93 23.04
CA GLY A 302 -24.46 -50.11 21.73
C GLY A 302 -23.35 -51.16 21.79
N LEU A 303 -23.23 -51.97 20.73
CA LEU A 303 -22.20 -53.01 20.62
C LEU A 303 -20.78 -52.41 20.62
N ASP A 304 -19.84 -53.09 21.28
CA ASP A 304 -18.46 -52.63 21.41
C ASP A 304 -17.65 -52.74 20.08
N ARG A 305 -16.47 -52.11 20.06
CA ARG A 305 -15.57 -52.09 18.90
C ARG A 305 -15.19 -53.48 18.39
N ALA A 306 -15.03 -54.48 19.27
CA ALA A 306 -14.74 -55.85 18.89
C ALA A 306 -15.90 -56.49 18.11
N ALA A 307 -17.15 -56.33 18.58
CA ALA A 307 -18.34 -56.80 17.87
C ALA A 307 -18.52 -56.14 16.50
N LEU A 308 -18.15 -54.86 16.35
CA LEU A 308 -18.14 -54.17 15.05
C LEU A 308 -17.02 -54.68 14.11
N ALA A 309 -15.85 -55.03 14.63
CA ALA A 309 -14.78 -55.65 13.84
C ALA A 309 -15.17 -57.05 13.34
N GLU A 310 -15.78 -57.86 14.21
CA GLU A 310 -16.21 -59.23 13.86
C GLU A 310 -17.33 -59.23 12.81
N ARG A 311 -18.24 -58.24 12.85
CA ARG A 311 -19.27 -58.05 11.83
C ARG A 311 -18.68 -57.68 10.46
N ARG A 312 -17.59 -56.91 10.42
CA ARG A 312 -16.86 -56.60 9.17
C ARG A 312 -16.14 -57.84 8.61
N LYS A 313 -15.54 -58.67 9.46
CA LYS A 313 -14.98 -59.98 9.06
C LYS A 313 -16.02 -60.89 8.39
N ARG A 314 -17.21 -61.01 8.97
CA ARG A 314 -18.30 -61.84 8.42
C ARG A 314 -18.78 -61.36 7.05
N LEU A 315 -18.84 -60.05 6.82
CA LEU A 315 -19.23 -59.48 5.52
C LEU A 315 -18.15 -59.65 4.44
N ALA A 316 -16.86 -59.66 4.82
CA ALA A 316 -15.76 -59.96 3.90
C ALA A 316 -15.73 -61.44 3.47
N ALA A 317 -16.18 -62.36 4.35
CA ALA A 317 -16.22 -63.80 4.07
C ALA A 317 -17.35 -64.25 3.12
N THR A 318 -18.31 -63.37 2.81
CA THR A 318 -19.48 -63.68 1.96
C THR A 318 -19.37 -63.16 0.52
N GLY A 319 -18.27 -62.52 0.14
CA GLY A 319 -18.09 -61.86 -1.17
C GLY A 319 -17.33 -62.65 -2.24
N SER A 320 -16.84 -63.86 -1.95
CA SER A 320 -15.99 -64.65 -2.86
C SER A 320 -16.66 -65.96 -3.30
N GLY A 321 -17.22 -66.00 -4.50
CA GLY A 321 -17.91 -67.21 -5.00
C GLY A 321 -18.43 -67.17 -6.44
N ALA A 322 -17.52 -67.12 -7.43
CA ALA A 322 -17.71 -67.54 -8.84
C ALA A 322 -16.34 -67.50 -9.57
N THR A 323 -15.58 -68.60 -9.65
CA THR A 323 -15.47 -69.55 -10.81
C THR A 323 -14.84 -68.94 -12.08
N GLN A 324 -13.58 -69.28 -12.43
CA GLN A 324 -13.14 -70.34 -13.41
C GLN A 324 -13.35 -69.95 -14.90
N ALA A 325 -12.57 -70.37 -15.91
CA ALA A 325 -11.20 -70.93 -16.02
C ALA A 325 -10.76 -70.99 -17.52
N GLU A 326 -9.45 -71.01 -17.79
CA GLU A 326 -8.71 -71.64 -18.93
C GLU A 326 -8.83 -71.23 -20.44
N SER A 327 -7.66 -71.37 -21.10
CA SER A 327 -7.37 -71.76 -22.52
C SER A 327 -7.28 -70.74 -23.69
N ALA A 328 -6.05 -70.25 -23.91
CA ALA A 328 -5.12 -70.53 -25.05
C ALA A 328 -5.45 -70.30 -26.56
N ASP A 329 -4.39 -69.83 -27.24
CA ASP A 329 -3.96 -69.95 -28.66
C ASP A 329 -4.69 -69.21 -29.81
N ILE A 330 -3.91 -68.48 -30.65
CA ILE A 330 -3.35 -69.00 -31.94
C ILE A 330 -2.56 -67.91 -32.74
N LEU A 331 -1.41 -68.34 -33.31
CA LEU A 331 -0.61 -67.79 -34.45
C LEU A 331 0.38 -66.59 -34.34
N SER A 332 1.55 -66.86 -34.94
CA SER A 332 2.58 -65.99 -35.56
C SER A 332 2.87 -66.60 -36.98
N PRO A 333 3.75 -66.12 -37.92
CA PRO A 333 5.18 -65.79 -37.70
C PRO A 333 5.88 -64.79 -38.69
N LEU A 334 7.23 -64.73 -38.61
CA LEU A 334 8.26 -64.21 -39.56
C LEU A 334 8.58 -62.68 -39.50
N GLN A 335 9.72 -62.24 -38.92
CA GLN A 335 11.14 -62.21 -39.41
C GLN A 335 11.46 -60.99 -40.32
N GLN A 336 12.60 -60.27 -40.28
CA GLN A 336 13.93 -60.47 -39.63
C GLN A 336 14.83 -59.18 -39.65
N SER A 337 15.85 -59.10 -38.76
CA SER A 337 17.19 -58.43 -38.98
C SER A 337 17.33 -56.88 -39.07
N SER A 338 18.49 -56.21 -38.85
CA SER A 338 19.48 -56.18 -37.73
C SER A 338 20.54 -55.03 -37.87
N ARG A 339 21.22 -54.65 -36.77
CA ARG A 339 22.59 -54.05 -36.60
C ARG A 339 23.06 -52.71 -37.28
N ALA A 340 23.36 -51.74 -36.40
CA ALA A 340 24.67 -51.08 -36.10
C ALA A 340 25.60 -50.35 -37.13
N HIS A 341 26.22 -49.25 -36.62
CA HIS A 341 27.53 -48.59 -36.94
C HIS A 341 27.67 -47.37 -37.91
N ARG A 342 27.97 -46.19 -37.30
CA ARG A 342 29.24 -45.39 -37.36
C ARG A 342 29.64 -44.46 -38.57
N HIS A 343 29.96 -43.20 -38.23
CA HIS A 343 30.91 -42.19 -38.80
C HIS A 343 30.73 -41.43 -40.15
N GLN A 344 30.80 -40.09 -40.02
CA GLN A 344 31.56 -39.04 -40.77
C GLN A 344 31.25 -38.54 -42.21
N GLU A 345 31.34 -37.19 -42.29
CA GLU A 345 31.95 -36.33 -43.34
C GLU A 345 31.14 -35.59 -44.45
N HIS A 346 31.72 -34.44 -44.84
CA HIS A 346 31.23 -33.29 -45.67
C HIS A 346 31.28 -33.58 -47.22
N PRO A 347 31.11 -32.63 -48.21
CA PRO A 347 30.95 -31.15 -48.21
C PRO A 347 29.91 -30.54 -49.22
N PRO A 348 29.83 -29.19 -49.43
CA PRO A 348 28.85 -28.50 -50.29
C PRO A 348 29.43 -27.73 -51.52
N PRO A 349 28.58 -27.09 -52.35
CA PRO A 349 28.93 -25.88 -53.16
C PRO A 349 27.78 -24.81 -53.19
N ARG A 350 27.82 -23.70 -53.96
CA ARG A 350 28.70 -22.48 -53.98
C ARG A 350 27.93 -21.31 -54.69
N LEU A 351 28.45 -20.07 -54.59
CA LEU A 351 27.91 -18.77 -55.11
C LEU A 351 28.13 -18.55 -56.64
N PRO A 352 27.71 -17.41 -57.27
CA PRO A 352 28.24 -16.02 -57.14
C PRO A 352 27.19 -15.02 -56.56
N GLY A 353 27.35 -13.68 -56.45
CA GLY A 353 28.42 -12.71 -56.81
C GLY A 353 27.83 -11.30 -57.16
N ASP A 354 28.54 -10.15 -57.27
CA ASP A 354 29.94 -9.76 -56.96
C ASP A 354 30.05 -8.20 -56.78
N ASP A 355 30.78 -7.73 -55.75
CA ASP A 355 31.63 -6.49 -55.54
C ASP A 355 31.28 -5.02 -55.94
N VAL A 356 31.62 -4.06 -55.03
CA VAL A 356 32.67 -2.98 -55.16
C VAL A 356 32.47 -1.82 -54.14
N GLU A 357 33.57 -1.46 -53.44
CA GLU A 357 33.84 -0.25 -52.60
C GLU A 357 35.11 0.46 -53.19
N PRO A 358 35.76 1.54 -52.66
CA PRO A 358 35.66 2.23 -51.36
C PRO A 358 35.81 3.80 -51.36
N ASP A 359 35.90 4.35 -50.13
CA ASP A 359 36.98 5.26 -49.63
C ASP A 359 36.73 6.75 -49.25
N ILE A 360 37.65 7.24 -48.41
CA ILE A 360 37.59 8.31 -47.39
C ILE A 360 38.23 9.64 -47.86
N THR A 361 37.83 10.81 -47.31
CA THR A 361 38.74 11.89 -46.79
C THR A 361 38.05 13.11 -46.15
N ASN A 362 38.77 13.77 -45.23
CA ASN A 362 38.48 15.09 -44.64
C ASN A 362 38.84 16.25 -45.61
N ASP A 363 38.34 17.48 -45.40
CA ASP A 363 39.11 18.61 -44.79
C ASP A 363 38.30 19.95 -44.73
N TYR A 364 38.87 20.96 -44.06
CA TYR A 364 38.32 22.27 -43.66
C TYR A 364 38.09 23.31 -44.78
N GLY A 365 37.26 24.32 -44.51
CA GLY A 365 37.18 25.56 -45.30
C GLY A 365 36.40 26.72 -44.64
N LEU A 366 37.12 27.71 -44.08
CA LEU A 366 36.59 29.02 -43.65
C LEU A 366 36.53 29.96 -44.87
N SER A 367 35.56 30.87 -45.06
CA SER A 367 35.47 32.22 -44.45
C SER A 367 34.62 33.15 -45.35
N GLY A 368 34.15 34.31 -44.85
CA GLY A 368 33.59 35.38 -45.70
C GLY A 368 32.45 36.18 -45.07
N GLU A 369 32.63 37.49 -44.87
CA GLU A 369 31.76 38.37 -44.07
C GLU A 369 30.82 39.26 -44.91
N SER A 370 29.69 39.73 -44.35
CA SER A 370 29.55 41.15 -43.92
C SER A 370 28.12 41.62 -43.56
N SER A 371 28.05 42.26 -42.40
CA SER A 371 27.04 43.18 -41.83
C SER A 371 25.88 43.73 -42.68
N ASN A 372 24.68 43.79 -42.10
CA ASN A 372 24.20 45.07 -41.52
C ASN A 372 23.14 44.91 -40.42
N ALA A 373 23.09 45.84 -39.47
CA ALA A 373 22.22 45.78 -38.29
C ALA A 373 20.97 46.66 -38.43
N GLY A 374 19.82 46.12 -38.03
CA GLY A 374 18.56 46.85 -37.80
C GLY A 374 17.94 46.39 -36.49
N SER A 375 17.46 47.32 -35.67
CA SER A 375 16.99 47.04 -34.29
C SER A 375 15.84 46.00 -34.27
N PRO A 376 15.87 45.02 -33.36
CA PRO A 376 14.75 44.10 -33.21
C PRO A 376 13.55 44.83 -32.58
N SER A 377 12.58 45.20 -33.41
CA SER A 377 11.19 45.24 -32.96
C SER A 377 10.86 43.88 -32.35
N SER A 378 10.20 43.84 -31.18
CA SER A 378 9.85 42.61 -30.48
C SER A 378 9.30 41.56 -31.46
N PRO A 379 9.84 40.32 -31.47
CA PRO A 379 9.44 39.34 -32.47
C PRO A 379 7.94 39.07 -32.31
N ARG A 380 7.17 39.41 -33.34
CA ARG A 380 5.83 38.84 -33.51
C ARG A 380 6.06 37.34 -33.61
N ILE A 381 5.62 36.61 -32.59
CA ILE A 381 5.57 35.15 -32.66
C ILE A 381 4.52 34.86 -33.74
N ASP A 382 4.98 34.44 -34.91
CA ASP A 382 4.11 34.06 -36.02
C ASP A 382 3.60 32.64 -35.74
N ILE A 383 2.62 32.55 -34.84
CA ILE A 383 2.10 31.28 -34.33
C ILE A 383 1.11 30.69 -35.34
N GLY A 384 1.67 30.13 -36.41
CA GLY A 384 0.92 29.60 -37.57
C GLY A 384 -0.17 28.58 -37.22
N ASP A 385 -1.08 28.36 -38.15
CA ASP A 385 -2.31 27.56 -37.94
C ASP A 385 -2.10 26.03 -37.87
N ASP A 386 -0.85 25.54 -37.84
CA ASP A 386 -0.56 24.10 -37.73
C ASP A 386 -0.65 23.61 -36.27
N ILE A 387 -1.82 23.11 -35.90
CA ILE A 387 -2.07 22.49 -34.59
C ILE A 387 -1.33 21.14 -34.42
N GLU A 388 -0.99 20.46 -35.52
CA GLU A 388 -0.42 19.11 -35.48
C GLU A 388 1.08 19.13 -35.18
N GLY A 389 1.82 20.03 -35.85
CA GLY A 389 3.26 20.22 -35.65
C GLY A 389 3.66 21.14 -34.49
N ASP A 390 2.71 21.78 -33.78
CA ASP A 390 3.03 22.76 -32.74
C ASP A 390 3.61 22.11 -31.45
N PRO A 391 4.88 22.40 -31.09
CA PRO A 391 5.54 21.78 -29.94
C PRO A 391 4.99 22.26 -28.59
N LEU A 392 4.37 23.44 -28.51
CA LEU A 392 3.71 23.92 -27.30
C LEU A 392 2.39 23.18 -27.10
N ILE A 393 1.59 23.02 -28.16
CA ILE A 393 0.33 22.23 -28.09
C ILE A 393 0.65 20.77 -27.73
N ALA A 394 1.67 20.16 -28.34
CA ALA A 394 2.13 18.83 -27.96
C ALA A 394 2.55 18.74 -26.47
N SER A 395 3.20 19.78 -25.94
CA SER A 395 3.56 19.88 -24.52
C SER A 395 2.32 19.98 -23.60
N TYR A 396 1.28 20.72 -24.00
CA TYR A 396 0.00 20.76 -23.29
C TYR A 396 -0.65 19.37 -23.19
N TYR A 397 -0.77 18.64 -24.31
CA TYR A 397 -1.39 17.31 -24.30
C TYR A 397 -0.58 16.30 -23.49
N LYS A 398 0.75 16.33 -23.62
CA LYS A 398 1.66 15.45 -22.87
C LYS A 398 1.61 15.70 -21.35
N ASN A 399 1.47 16.96 -20.92
CA ASN A 399 1.76 17.33 -19.53
C ASN A 399 0.60 17.92 -18.73
N PHE A 400 -0.48 18.39 -19.36
CA PHE A 400 -1.60 19.03 -18.64
C PHE A 400 -2.98 18.43 -18.96
N HIS A 401 -3.22 18.01 -20.21
CA HIS A 401 -4.54 17.57 -20.65
C HIS A 401 -5.16 16.46 -19.77
N LYS A 402 -4.36 15.43 -19.43
CA LYS A 402 -4.78 14.29 -18.59
C LYS A 402 -5.32 14.66 -17.20
N PHE A 403 -5.02 15.87 -16.70
CA PHE A 403 -5.54 16.34 -15.40
C PHE A 403 -6.90 17.01 -15.51
N HIS A 404 -7.17 17.63 -16.67
CA HIS A 404 -8.33 18.47 -16.95
C HIS A 404 -8.81 18.23 -18.40
N PRO A 405 -9.35 17.03 -18.73
CA PRO A 405 -9.62 16.61 -20.11
C PRO A 405 -10.95 17.18 -20.65
N LEU A 406 -11.05 18.50 -20.69
CA LEU A 406 -12.24 19.26 -21.13
C LEU A 406 -12.22 19.68 -22.61
N VAL A 407 -11.05 19.60 -23.27
CA VAL A 407 -10.88 19.92 -24.70
C VAL A 407 -10.90 18.65 -25.54
N LEU A 408 -11.06 18.79 -26.85
CA LEU A 408 -10.94 17.66 -27.80
C LEU A 408 -9.56 16.98 -27.68
N PRO A 409 -9.44 15.65 -27.87
CA PRO A 409 -8.14 15.01 -27.98
C PRO A 409 -7.36 15.53 -29.20
N HIS A 410 -6.02 15.55 -29.15
CA HIS A 410 -5.18 16.27 -30.13
C HIS A 410 -5.50 15.91 -31.59
N LYS A 411 -5.66 14.61 -31.90
CA LYS A 411 -6.04 14.13 -33.24
C LYS A 411 -7.40 14.64 -33.70
N HIS A 412 -8.38 14.66 -32.79
CA HIS A 412 -9.73 15.14 -33.08
C HIS A 412 -9.80 16.67 -33.16
N LEU A 413 -9.01 17.40 -32.37
CA LEU A 413 -8.86 18.86 -32.49
C LEU A 413 -8.32 19.25 -33.87
N THR A 414 -7.22 18.61 -34.31
CA THR A 414 -6.63 18.81 -35.64
C THR A 414 -7.61 18.46 -36.77
N ARG A 415 -8.33 17.34 -36.65
CA ARG A 415 -9.38 16.93 -37.59
C ARG A 415 -10.50 17.97 -37.68
N ILE A 416 -11.01 18.43 -36.54
CA ILE A 416 -12.12 19.40 -36.48
C ILE A 416 -11.67 20.76 -37.02
N HIS A 417 -10.47 21.23 -36.71
CA HIS A 417 -9.88 22.45 -37.30
C HIS A 417 -9.82 22.39 -38.83
N ARG A 418 -9.53 21.21 -39.40
CA ARG A 418 -9.47 20.98 -40.85
C ARG A 418 -10.84 20.71 -41.50
N THR A 419 -11.94 20.64 -40.74
CA THR A 419 -13.27 20.23 -41.22
C THR A 419 -14.17 21.45 -41.49
N PRO A 420 -14.40 21.88 -42.75
CA PRO A 420 -15.06 23.17 -43.04
C PRO A 420 -16.55 23.23 -42.68
N SER A 421 -17.21 22.09 -42.46
CA SER A 421 -18.60 22.00 -42.02
C SER A 421 -18.79 22.33 -40.53
N ILE A 422 -17.74 22.19 -39.71
CA ILE A 422 -17.79 22.44 -38.26
C ILE A 422 -17.22 23.84 -37.98
N LYS A 423 -18.11 24.80 -37.73
CA LYS A 423 -17.75 26.21 -37.54
C LYS A 423 -17.40 26.52 -36.07
N LEU A 424 -16.27 26.00 -35.60
CA LEU A 424 -15.73 26.28 -34.27
C LEU A 424 -14.59 27.30 -34.32
N ASN A 425 -14.66 28.32 -33.48
CA ASN A 425 -13.62 29.34 -33.33
C ASN A 425 -12.50 28.84 -32.40
N LEU A 426 -11.61 28.00 -32.94
CA LEU A 426 -10.54 27.37 -32.15
C LEU A 426 -9.38 28.33 -31.80
N ARG A 427 -9.35 29.55 -32.36
CA ARG A 427 -8.25 30.51 -32.16
C ARG A 427 -7.97 30.87 -30.68
N PRO A 428 -8.95 31.31 -29.86
CA PRO A 428 -8.71 31.56 -28.43
C PRO A 428 -8.30 30.29 -27.67
N LEU A 429 -8.78 29.11 -28.09
CA LEU A 429 -8.41 27.84 -27.48
C LEU A 429 -6.93 27.51 -27.75
N VAL A 430 -6.52 27.54 -29.01
CA VAL A 430 -5.13 27.32 -29.44
C VAL A 430 -4.17 28.27 -28.72
N ALA A 431 -4.54 29.54 -28.55
CA ALA A 431 -3.75 30.51 -27.78
C ALA A 431 -3.51 30.07 -26.33
N ILE A 432 -4.54 29.61 -25.60
CA ILE A 432 -4.36 29.15 -24.20
C ILE A 432 -3.63 27.80 -24.12
N LEU A 433 -3.84 26.88 -25.08
CA LEU A 433 -3.07 25.63 -25.15
C LEU A 433 -1.56 25.93 -25.30
N ARG A 434 -1.20 26.92 -26.13
CA ARG A 434 0.18 27.37 -26.32
C ARG A 434 0.78 28.00 -25.07
N LEU A 435 0.03 28.83 -24.34
CA LEU A 435 0.50 29.43 -23.09
C LEU A 435 0.76 28.36 -22.01
N ILE A 436 -0.15 27.40 -21.82
CA ILE A 436 0.03 26.30 -20.85
C ILE A 436 1.16 25.38 -21.30
N GLY A 437 1.22 25.02 -22.58
CA GLY A 437 2.31 24.24 -23.16
C GLY A 437 3.68 24.88 -22.99
N HIS A 438 3.75 26.21 -23.10
CA HIS A 438 4.97 26.97 -22.81
C HIS A 438 5.40 26.82 -21.35
N ILE A 439 4.49 26.96 -20.37
CA ILE A 439 4.82 26.77 -18.94
C ILE A 439 5.50 25.41 -18.69
N TYR A 440 5.07 24.34 -19.36
CA TYR A 440 5.71 23.03 -19.22
C TYR A 440 7.04 22.89 -20.00
N SER A 441 7.16 23.56 -21.15
CA SER A 441 8.36 23.47 -22.00
C SER A 441 9.51 24.38 -21.54
N SER A 442 9.22 25.59 -21.06
CA SER A 442 10.21 26.57 -20.60
C SER A 442 10.35 26.64 -19.08
N ARG A 443 9.35 26.19 -18.32
CA ARG A 443 9.19 26.41 -16.87
C ARG A 443 9.01 27.89 -16.49
N GLU A 444 8.56 28.72 -17.43
CA GLU A 444 8.42 30.17 -17.26
C GLU A 444 7.04 30.69 -17.72
N TRP A 445 6.65 31.85 -17.17
CA TRP A 445 5.45 32.57 -17.61
C TRP A 445 5.79 33.54 -18.75
N SER A 446 5.15 33.38 -19.91
CA SER A 446 5.35 34.26 -21.07
C SER A 446 4.31 35.38 -21.11
N THR A 447 4.76 36.63 -20.95
CA THR A 447 3.93 37.82 -21.14
C THR A 447 3.43 37.94 -22.58
N SER A 448 4.28 37.67 -23.59
CA SER A 448 3.88 37.72 -25.00
C SER A 448 2.75 36.73 -25.34
N LEU A 449 2.81 35.50 -24.79
CA LEU A 449 1.72 34.53 -24.96
C LEU A 449 0.47 34.91 -24.14
N ARG A 450 0.63 35.51 -22.95
CA ARG A 450 -0.48 36.09 -22.17
C ARG A 450 -1.20 37.17 -22.98
N ASP A 451 -0.48 38.14 -23.51
CA ASP A 451 -1.04 39.26 -24.30
C ASP A 451 -1.77 38.73 -25.55
N HIS A 452 -1.25 37.65 -26.17
CA HIS A 452 -1.91 36.98 -27.29
C HIS A 452 -3.20 36.26 -26.88
N VAL A 453 -3.24 35.59 -25.72
CA VAL A 453 -4.45 34.99 -25.15
C VAL A 453 -5.50 36.06 -24.87
N GLU A 454 -5.14 37.13 -24.15
CA GLU A 454 -6.04 38.23 -23.82
C GLU A 454 -6.58 38.93 -25.08
N SER A 455 -5.74 39.13 -26.10
CA SER A 455 -6.13 39.66 -27.41
C SER A 455 -7.12 38.74 -28.15
N CYS A 456 -6.89 37.42 -28.16
CA CYS A 456 -7.82 36.47 -28.75
C CYS A 456 -9.14 36.36 -27.98
N PHE A 457 -9.11 36.52 -26.65
CA PHE A 457 -10.30 36.53 -25.80
C PHE A 457 -11.14 37.79 -26.03
N ALA A 458 -10.50 38.96 -26.22
CA ALA A 458 -11.18 40.21 -26.55
C ALA A 458 -11.79 40.23 -27.97
N ALA A 459 -11.22 39.43 -28.90
CA ALA A 459 -11.74 39.27 -30.26
C ALA A 459 -12.82 38.18 -30.39
N ALA A 460 -12.98 37.31 -29.38
CA ALA A 460 -13.98 36.24 -29.39
C ALA A 460 -15.39 36.77 -29.06
N SER A 461 -16.42 36.06 -29.54
CA SER A 461 -17.81 36.40 -29.16
C SER A 461 -18.03 36.12 -27.66
N PRO A 462 -18.65 37.03 -26.89
CA PRO A 462 -18.95 36.80 -25.48
C PRO A 462 -19.84 35.59 -25.20
N ALA A 463 -20.61 35.13 -26.20
CA ALA A 463 -21.51 33.98 -26.13
C ALA A 463 -20.95 32.70 -26.80
N ASP A 464 -19.67 32.67 -27.17
CA ASP A 464 -19.02 31.51 -27.79
C ASP A 464 -18.78 30.38 -26.75
N PRO A 465 -19.36 29.17 -26.91
CA PRO A 465 -19.17 28.07 -25.96
C PRO A 465 -17.71 27.68 -25.72
N ILE A 466 -16.83 27.87 -26.70
CA ILE A 466 -15.39 27.58 -26.56
C ILE A 466 -14.77 28.45 -25.46
N MET A 467 -15.30 29.65 -25.23
CA MET A 467 -14.79 30.54 -24.19
C MET A 467 -14.97 29.97 -22.77
N VAL A 468 -15.90 29.03 -22.54
CA VAL A 468 -15.99 28.32 -21.26
C VAL A 468 -14.74 27.45 -21.03
N GLN A 469 -14.29 26.71 -22.04
CA GLN A 469 -13.04 25.94 -21.98
C GLN A 469 -11.84 26.87 -21.79
N CYS A 470 -11.75 27.92 -22.62
CA CYS A 470 -10.62 28.85 -22.61
C CYS A 470 -10.44 29.55 -21.26
N ARG A 471 -11.53 30.09 -20.69
CA ARG A 471 -11.50 30.80 -19.41
C ARG A 471 -11.24 29.86 -18.23
N THR A 472 -11.77 28.64 -18.26
CA THR A 472 -11.47 27.61 -17.24
C THR A 472 -9.99 27.20 -17.26
N LEU A 473 -9.40 27.02 -18.44
CA LEU A 473 -7.96 26.73 -18.56
C LEU A 473 -7.10 27.92 -18.12
N TYR A 474 -7.48 29.13 -18.53
CA TYR A 474 -6.73 30.34 -18.23
C TYR A 474 -6.79 30.74 -16.75
N SER A 475 -7.94 30.57 -16.10
CA SER A 475 -8.06 30.79 -14.66
C SER A 475 -7.10 29.89 -13.87
N ILE A 476 -6.96 28.61 -14.23
CA ILE A 476 -6.03 27.67 -13.59
C ILE A 476 -4.59 28.14 -13.78
N ALA A 477 -4.20 28.45 -15.03
CA ALA A 477 -2.85 28.92 -15.35
C ALA A 477 -2.48 30.20 -14.59
N LEU A 478 -3.38 31.19 -14.53
CA LEU A 478 -3.23 32.43 -13.77
C LEU A 478 -3.09 32.16 -12.26
N PHE A 479 -3.94 31.32 -11.68
CA PHE A 479 -4.01 31.09 -10.24
C PHE A 479 -2.71 30.55 -9.66
N TRP A 480 -2.10 29.60 -10.36
CA TRP A 480 -0.89 28.90 -9.95
C TRP A 480 0.39 29.65 -10.33
N ASN A 481 0.29 30.62 -11.25
CA ASN A 481 1.27 31.67 -11.50
C ASN A 481 1.04 32.96 -10.68
N ASN A 482 0.29 32.86 -9.58
CA ASN A 482 0.11 33.93 -8.57
C ASN A 482 -0.74 35.16 -9.01
N TYR A 483 -1.42 35.10 -10.16
CA TYR A 483 -2.41 36.08 -10.63
C TYR A 483 -3.81 35.75 -10.07
N LYS A 484 -3.98 35.91 -8.75
CA LYS A 484 -5.18 35.42 -8.03
C LYS A 484 -6.47 36.12 -8.44
N ASP A 485 -6.44 37.44 -8.60
CA ASP A 485 -7.66 38.24 -8.78
C ASP A 485 -8.14 38.18 -10.23
N GLU A 486 -7.22 38.19 -11.20
CA GLU A 486 -7.54 37.91 -12.61
C GLU A 486 -8.06 36.48 -12.79
N SER A 487 -7.44 35.50 -12.13
CA SER A 487 -7.92 34.10 -12.12
C SER A 487 -9.36 33.99 -11.64
N LYS A 488 -9.72 34.71 -10.57
CA LYS A 488 -11.11 34.75 -10.09
C LYS A 488 -12.04 35.40 -11.13
N GLY A 489 -11.64 36.52 -11.74
CA GLY A 489 -12.44 37.17 -12.78
C GLY A 489 -12.73 36.25 -13.97
N GLU A 490 -11.73 35.50 -14.41
CA GLU A 490 -11.85 34.51 -15.49
C GLU A 490 -12.73 33.31 -15.10
N MET A 491 -12.59 32.78 -13.88
CA MET A 491 -13.45 31.69 -13.40
C MET A 491 -14.91 32.15 -13.23
N ASP A 492 -15.14 33.31 -12.63
CA ASP A 492 -16.49 33.89 -12.49
C ASP A 492 -17.13 34.17 -13.86
N ALA A 493 -16.33 34.49 -14.89
CA ALA A 493 -16.80 34.62 -16.27
C ALA A 493 -17.10 33.26 -16.93
N ALA A 494 -16.26 32.24 -16.71
CA ALA A 494 -16.49 30.88 -17.21
C ALA A 494 -17.78 30.28 -16.65
N VAL A 495 -18.00 30.41 -15.34
CA VAL A 495 -19.21 29.89 -14.67
C VAL A 495 -20.46 30.59 -15.19
N ARG A 496 -20.47 31.93 -15.22
CA ARG A 496 -21.63 32.69 -15.76
C ARG A 496 -21.96 32.26 -17.19
N LEU A 497 -20.97 32.20 -18.08
CA LEU A 497 -21.19 31.80 -19.46
C LEU A 497 -21.71 30.36 -19.58
N GLY A 498 -21.17 29.41 -18.80
CA GLY A 498 -21.65 28.02 -18.81
C GLY A 498 -23.10 27.86 -18.31
N LEU A 499 -23.52 28.71 -17.37
CA LEU A 499 -24.90 28.76 -16.87
C LEU A 499 -25.85 29.45 -17.86
N ASP A 500 -25.43 30.58 -18.44
CA ASP A 500 -26.20 31.34 -19.45
C ASP A 500 -26.44 30.49 -20.71
N LEU A 501 -25.44 29.73 -21.14
CA LEU A 501 -25.53 28.75 -22.22
C LEU A 501 -26.28 27.46 -21.85
N GLN A 502 -26.56 27.24 -20.56
CA GLN A 502 -27.22 26.04 -20.02
C GLN A 502 -26.47 24.73 -20.33
N MET A 503 -25.13 24.75 -20.28
CA MET A 503 -24.27 23.59 -20.59
C MET A 503 -24.50 22.38 -19.65
N PHE A 504 -25.15 22.60 -18.51
CA PHE A 504 -25.59 21.56 -17.57
C PHE A 504 -26.76 20.70 -18.07
N ARG A 505 -27.35 21.02 -19.23
CA ARG A 505 -28.46 20.26 -19.82
C ARG A 505 -27.99 19.31 -20.91
N GLN A 506 -28.60 18.12 -20.97
CA GLN A 506 -28.30 17.08 -21.96
C GLN A 506 -28.39 17.60 -23.40
N ASP A 507 -29.44 18.37 -23.70
CA ASP A 507 -29.71 18.91 -25.04
C ASP A 507 -28.67 19.93 -25.51
N PHE A 508 -27.87 20.52 -24.61
CA PHE A 508 -26.78 21.41 -24.99
C PHE A 508 -25.72 20.66 -25.81
N ALA A 509 -25.26 19.51 -25.30
CA ALA A 509 -24.18 18.74 -25.91
C ALA A 509 -24.60 18.21 -27.29
N GLU A 510 -25.82 17.70 -27.41
CA GLU A 510 -26.40 17.23 -28.68
C GLU A 510 -26.48 18.35 -29.74
N LYS A 511 -26.97 19.54 -29.35
CA LYS A 511 -27.11 20.69 -30.25
C LYS A 511 -25.79 21.23 -30.76
N HIS A 512 -24.76 21.26 -29.92
CA HIS A 512 -23.43 21.80 -30.26
C HIS A 512 -22.44 20.73 -30.75
N GLY A 513 -22.78 19.45 -30.61
CA GLY A 513 -22.00 18.30 -31.08
C GLY A 513 -21.84 18.22 -32.59
N SER A 514 -22.66 18.93 -33.38
CA SER A 514 -22.54 19.00 -34.85
C SER A 514 -22.54 17.63 -35.56
N GLN A 515 -23.27 16.65 -35.01
CA GLN A 515 -23.29 15.24 -35.44
C GLN A 515 -21.95 14.49 -35.27
N ASP A 516 -21.00 15.05 -34.51
CA ASP A 516 -19.75 14.41 -34.14
C ASP A 516 -19.80 13.94 -32.68
N ALA A 517 -19.65 12.64 -32.46
CA ALA A 517 -19.75 12.04 -31.12
C ALA A 517 -18.66 12.55 -30.17
N VAL A 518 -17.45 12.79 -30.67
CA VAL A 518 -16.31 13.26 -29.86
C VAL A 518 -16.49 14.73 -29.48
N LEU A 519 -17.05 15.54 -30.37
CA LEU A 519 -17.43 16.92 -30.04
C LEU A 519 -18.60 16.98 -29.05
N THR A 520 -19.58 16.08 -29.18
CA THR A 520 -20.69 15.92 -28.22
C THR A 520 -20.16 15.59 -26.82
N GLU A 521 -19.26 14.61 -26.72
CA GLU A 521 -18.58 14.22 -25.48
C GLU A 521 -17.71 15.36 -24.91
N CYS A 522 -17.00 16.11 -25.76
CA CYS A 522 -16.23 17.29 -25.36
C CYS A 522 -17.10 18.34 -24.65
N TRP A 523 -18.35 18.56 -25.09
CA TRP A 523 -19.26 19.48 -24.41
C TRP A 523 -19.74 18.95 -23.04
N ARG A 524 -20.02 17.65 -22.90
CA ARG A 524 -20.30 17.02 -21.60
C ARG A 524 -19.13 17.21 -20.63
N ARG A 525 -17.91 16.93 -21.08
CA ARG A 525 -16.65 17.11 -20.34
C ARG A 525 -16.38 18.57 -19.96
N THR A 526 -16.77 19.52 -20.83
CA THR A 526 -16.65 20.96 -20.56
C THR A 526 -17.49 21.39 -19.36
N TRP A 527 -18.77 21.01 -19.29
CA TRP A 527 -19.59 21.30 -18.11
C TRP A 527 -19.02 20.65 -16.85
N TRP A 528 -18.72 19.35 -16.91
CA TRP A 528 -18.27 18.66 -15.71
C TRP A 528 -16.90 19.11 -15.22
N THR A 529 -15.96 19.50 -16.09
CA THR A 529 -14.70 20.12 -15.64
C THR A 529 -14.94 21.52 -15.06
N LEU A 530 -15.83 22.34 -15.64
CA LEU A 530 -16.20 23.63 -15.06
C LEU A 530 -16.74 23.47 -13.62
N TYR A 531 -17.66 22.52 -13.41
CA TYR A 531 -18.22 22.16 -12.10
C TYR A 531 -17.13 21.71 -11.11
N MET A 532 -16.24 20.80 -11.52
CA MET A 532 -15.18 20.29 -10.65
C MET A 532 -14.14 21.37 -10.29
N VAL A 533 -13.79 22.24 -11.25
CA VAL A 533 -12.81 23.33 -11.04
C VAL A 533 -13.39 24.42 -10.13
N ASP A 534 -14.67 24.77 -10.27
CA ASP A 534 -15.39 25.68 -9.37
C ASP A 534 -15.36 25.17 -7.91
N ALA A 535 -15.63 23.87 -7.72
CA ALA A 535 -15.49 23.22 -6.41
C ALA A 535 -14.03 23.21 -5.89
N PHE A 536 -13.03 22.94 -6.74
CA PHE A 536 -11.61 22.97 -6.36
C PHE A 536 -11.14 24.37 -5.95
N TYR A 537 -11.67 25.43 -6.58
CA TYR A 537 -11.43 26.81 -6.16
C TYR A 537 -12.04 27.10 -4.80
N ALA A 538 -13.30 26.74 -4.56
CA ALA A 538 -13.95 26.99 -3.27
C ALA A 538 -13.30 26.20 -2.12
N GLY A 539 -12.84 24.98 -2.38
CA GLY A 539 -12.02 24.21 -1.45
C GLY A 539 -10.69 24.90 -1.14
N THR A 540 -9.95 25.29 -2.19
CA THR A 540 -8.63 25.92 -2.07
C THR A 540 -8.67 27.30 -1.39
N LEU A 541 -9.72 28.09 -1.64
CA LEU A 541 -9.89 29.43 -1.07
C LEU A 541 -10.57 29.40 0.31
N GLY A 542 -10.94 28.22 0.82
CA GLY A 542 -11.62 28.07 2.11
C GLY A 542 -13.04 28.64 2.14
N THR A 543 -13.62 29.03 1.00
CA THR A 543 -14.97 29.61 0.94
C THR A 543 -16.07 28.56 1.06
N MET A 544 -15.79 27.32 0.62
CA MET A 544 -16.66 26.14 0.71
C MET A 544 -18.08 26.31 0.11
N ASN A 545 -18.30 27.39 -0.63
CA ASN A 545 -19.49 27.65 -1.45
C ASN A 545 -18.98 27.94 -2.87
N PHE A 546 -19.60 27.29 -3.87
CA PHE A 546 -19.27 27.43 -5.28
C PHE A 546 -20.57 27.55 -6.09
N ALA A 547 -20.54 28.28 -7.19
CA ALA A 547 -21.77 28.75 -7.85
C ALA A 547 -22.51 27.64 -8.64
N THR A 548 -21.81 26.55 -8.98
CA THR A 548 -22.38 25.41 -9.70
C THR A 548 -22.95 24.30 -8.80
N VAL A 549 -22.87 24.41 -7.46
CA VAL A 549 -23.27 23.33 -6.52
C VAL A 549 -24.76 22.98 -6.55
N ASP A 550 -25.63 23.98 -6.59
CA ASP A 550 -27.10 23.81 -6.54
C ASP A 550 -27.72 23.61 -7.94
N VAL A 551 -26.90 23.46 -8.98
CA VAL A 551 -27.35 23.32 -10.37
C VAL A 551 -27.75 21.87 -10.64
N VAL A 552 -29.03 21.64 -10.91
CA VAL A 552 -29.54 20.33 -11.34
C VAL A 552 -29.07 20.02 -12.76
N ALA A 553 -27.92 19.36 -12.86
CA ALA A 553 -27.35 18.89 -14.12
C ALA A 553 -28.14 17.69 -14.65
N THR A 554 -28.54 17.75 -15.93
CA THR A 554 -29.11 16.61 -16.68
C THR A 554 -28.16 16.11 -17.77
N VAL A 555 -27.05 16.81 -18.02
CA VAL A 555 -26.00 16.37 -18.95
C VAL A 555 -25.37 15.05 -18.50
N ASP A 556 -25.18 14.13 -19.45
CA ASP A 556 -24.68 12.79 -19.17
C ASP A 556 -23.26 12.79 -18.58
N LEU A 557 -22.88 11.66 -17.99
CA LEU A 557 -21.54 11.44 -17.45
C LEU A 557 -20.55 11.12 -18.59
N PRO A 558 -19.33 11.68 -18.55
CA PRO A 558 -18.30 11.40 -19.55
C PRO A 558 -17.89 9.92 -19.62
N CYS A 559 -17.40 9.49 -20.79
CA CYS A 559 -16.84 8.15 -21.02
C CYS A 559 -15.42 8.01 -20.40
N GLU A 560 -14.79 6.83 -20.49
CA GLU A 560 -13.39 6.66 -20.09
C GLU A 560 -12.44 7.45 -21.02
N GLU A 561 -11.25 7.81 -20.53
CA GLU A 561 -10.29 8.63 -21.29
C GLU A 561 -9.83 7.95 -22.58
N TRP A 562 -9.64 6.63 -22.57
CA TRP A 562 -9.24 5.88 -23.77
C TRP A 562 -10.36 5.80 -24.81
N GLU A 563 -11.63 5.78 -24.39
CA GLU A 563 -12.81 5.83 -25.27
C GLU A 563 -12.87 7.19 -25.97
N TYR A 564 -12.61 8.27 -25.21
CA TYR A 564 -12.56 9.64 -25.72
C TYR A 564 -11.41 9.88 -26.70
N GLU A 565 -10.18 9.49 -26.34
CA GLU A 565 -8.97 9.59 -27.17
C GLU A 565 -9.07 8.81 -28.49
N GLN A 566 -9.75 7.66 -28.48
CA GLN A 566 -9.98 6.85 -29.69
C GLN A 566 -11.24 7.26 -30.48
N GLY A 567 -12.09 8.11 -29.90
CA GLY A 567 -13.39 8.49 -30.46
C GLY A 567 -14.45 7.37 -30.44
N GLN A 568 -14.30 6.37 -29.57
CA GLN A 568 -15.21 5.25 -29.37
C GLN A 568 -16.23 5.58 -28.28
N ILE A 569 -17.04 6.62 -28.49
CA ILE A 569 -17.98 7.11 -27.46
C ILE A 569 -19.09 6.07 -27.24
N PRO A 570 -19.32 5.60 -25.99
CA PRO A 570 -20.37 4.62 -25.70
C PRO A 570 -21.78 5.17 -25.90
N GLU A 571 -22.66 4.36 -26.49
CA GLU A 571 -24.08 4.67 -26.71
C GLU A 571 -24.97 3.53 -26.18
N PRO A 572 -26.01 3.80 -25.37
CA PRO A 572 -26.35 5.12 -24.82
C PRO A 572 -25.31 5.62 -23.79
N PRO A 573 -25.18 6.94 -23.62
CA PRO A 573 -24.36 7.52 -22.56
C PRO A 573 -24.92 7.19 -21.18
N LYS A 574 -24.07 7.19 -20.15
CA LYS A 574 -24.49 6.91 -18.77
C LYS A 574 -24.97 8.18 -18.10
N THR A 575 -26.13 8.14 -17.47
CA THR A 575 -26.73 9.31 -16.80
C THR A 575 -26.25 9.43 -15.36
N LEU A 576 -26.46 10.62 -14.77
CA LEU A 576 -26.24 10.83 -13.33
C LEU A 576 -27.14 9.92 -12.48
N GLN A 577 -28.35 9.62 -12.95
CA GLN A 577 -29.31 8.73 -12.29
C GLN A 577 -28.81 7.28 -12.26
N ASP A 578 -28.18 6.80 -13.33
CA ASP A 578 -27.59 5.46 -13.38
C ASP A 578 -26.46 5.33 -12.35
N PHE A 579 -25.64 6.37 -12.20
CA PHE A 579 -24.58 6.41 -11.20
C PHE A 579 -25.15 6.44 -9.78
N ASP A 580 -26.15 7.28 -9.53
CA ASP A 580 -26.75 7.45 -8.19
C ASP A 580 -27.60 6.24 -7.75
N CYS A 581 -28.03 5.36 -8.67
CA CYS A 581 -28.73 4.10 -8.37
C CYS A 581 -27.92 2.83 -8.68
N ARG A 582 -26.60 2.94 -8.88
CA ARG A 582 -25.71 1.82 -9.29
C ARG A 582 -25.68 0.64 -8.33
N ASP A 583 -26.02 0.85 -7.06
CA ASP A 583 -26.13 -0.16 -6.00
C ASP A 583 -27.44 -0.94 -6.03
N LEU A 584 -28.48 -0.38 -6.68
CA LEU A 584 -29.80 -0.99 -6.88
C LEU A 584 -29.93 -1.64 -8.26
N ALA A 585 -28.93 -1.48 -9.14
CA ALA A 585 -28.94 -2.06 -10.48
C ALA A 585 -28.84 -3.60 -10.42
N PRO A 586 -29.61 -4.32 -11.27
CA PRO A 586 -29.60 -5.79 -11.30
C PRO A 586 -28.27 -6.39 -11.80
N GLU A 587 -27.47 -5.59 -12.51
CA GLU A 587 -26.14 -5.96 -13.03
C GLU A 587 -25.08 -4.93 -12.61
N SER A 588 -23.84 -5.40 -12.45
CA SER A 588 -22.70 -4.59 -12.00
C SER A 588 -22.27 -3.56 -13.06
N THR A 589 -22.92 -2.40 -13.06
CA THR A 589 -22.63 -1.31 -14.01
C THR A 589 -21.30 -0.62 -13.70
N SER A 590 -20.37 -0.61 -14.65
CA SER A 590 -19.10 0.11 -14.54
C SER A 590 -19.24 1.58 -14.98
N PHE A 591 -18.44 2.49 -14.43
CA PHE A 591 -18.45 3.93 -14.72
C PHE A 591 -17.02 4.48 -14.89
N SER A 592 -16.92 5.60 -15.62
CA SER A 592 -15.62 6.20 -15.96
C SER A 592 -14.90 6.82 -14.78
N SER A 593 -13.58 7.00 -14.90
CA SER A 593 -12.76 7.67 -13.87
C SER A 593 -13.19 9.13 -13.69
N PHE A 594 -13.62 9.77 -14.77
CA PHE A 594 -14.28 11.07 -14.75
C PHE A 594 -15.60 11.03 -13.96
N ALA A 595 -16.48 10.05 -14.21
CA ALA A 595 -17.74 9.88 -13.47
C ALA A 595 -17.52 9.68 -11.95
N TYR A 596 -16.51 8.89 -11.56
CA TYR A 596 -16.16 8.72 -10.16
C TYR A 596 -15.59 9.99 -9.52
N LEU A 597 -14.81 10.80 -10.25
CA LEU A 597 -14.34 12.12 -9.78
C LEU A 597 -15.50 13.12 -9.62
N ILE A 598 -16.45 13.16 -10.56
CA ILE A 598 -17.71 13.93 -10.42
C ILE A 598 -18.46 13.49 -9.16
N GLY A 599 -18.60 12.18 -8.95
CA GLY A 599 -19.18 11.60 -7.75
C GLY A 599 -18.45 12.03 -6.48
N ALA A 600 -17.11 12.02 -6.47
CA ALA A 600 -16.31 12.46 -5.33
C ALA A 600 -16.51 13.95 -5.00
N VAL A 601 -16.59 14.81 -6.02
CA VAL A 601 -16.89 16.25 -5.83
C VAL A 601 -18.29 16.46 -5.28
N ARG A 602 -19.31 15.77 -5.80
CA ARG A 602 -20.69 15.80 -5.27
C ARG A 602 -20.74 15.31 -3.81
N CYS A 603 -20.06 14.20 -3.50
CA CYS A 603 -19.98 13.66 -2.14
C CYS A 603 -19.29 14.62 -1.16
N ALA A 604 -18.16 15.22 -1.55
CA ALA A 604 -17.46 16.22 -0.73
C ALA A 604 -18.31 17.48 -0.49
N ALA A 605 -18.96 18.00 -1.54
CA ALA A 605 -19.85 19.16 -1.44
C ALA A 605 -21.05 18.89 -0.52
N LEU A 606 -21.71 17.73 -0.67
CA LEU A 606 -22.82 17.32 0.19
C LEU A 606 -22.37 17.18 1.65
N ALA A 607 -21.27 16.46 1.90
CA ALA A 607 -20.70 16.29 3.24
C ALA A 607 -20.36 17.63 3.93
N ILE A 608 -19.84 18.60 3.17
CA ILE A 608 -19.56 19.96 3.64
C ILE A 608 -20.85 20.74 3.89
N SER A 609 -21.87 20.64 3.03
CA SER A 609 -23.15 21.32 3.21
C SER A 609 -23.93 20.84 4.44
N THR A 610 -23.73 19.57 4.84
CA THR A 610 -24.32 18.97 6.04
C THR A 610 -23.55 19.29 7.33
N ALA A 611 -22.35 19.87 7.24
CA ALA A 611 -21.57 20.26 8.41
C ALA A 611 -22.02 21.65 8.92
N PRO A 612 -22.33 21.81 10.23
CA PRO A 612 -22.77 23.10 10.75
C PRO A 612 -21.62 24.12 10.74
N LYS A 613 -21.95 25.37 10.39
CA LYS A 613 -21.00 26.50 10.23
C LYS A 613 -20.27 26.91 11.51
N VAL A 614 -20.70 26.39 12.67
CA VAL A 614 -20.07 26.57 13.98
C VAL A 614 -19.98 25.20 14.65
N ALA A 615 -18.78 24.85 15.12
CA ALA A 615 -18.52 23.58 15.78
C ALA A 615 -19.02 23.60 17.24
N THR A 616 -20.25 23.15 17.47
CA THR A 616 -20.83 22.92 18.80
C THR A 616 -20.63 21.46 19.25
N SER A 617 -20.98 21.08 20.48
CA SER A 617 -20.91 19.67 20.92
C SER A 617 -21.81 18.76 20.06
N GLU A 618 -23.01 19.23 19.70
CA GLU A 618 -23.99 18.54 18.86
C GLU A 618 -23.50 18.27 17.42
N CYS A 619 -22.52 19.05 16.94
CA CYS A 619 -21.90 18.88 15.62
C CYS A 619 -21.22 17.51 15.44
N SER A 620 -20.67 16.94 16.51
CA SER A 620 -19.92 15.67 16.47
C SER A 620 -20.76 14.53 15.88
N GLN A 621 -21.97 14.34 16.40
CA GLN A 621 -22.86 13.28 15.95
C GLN A 621 -23.43 13.56 14.55
N GLN A 622 -23.71 14.82 14.22
CA GLN A 622 -24.23 15.21 12.90
C GLN A 622 -23.22 14.94 11.77
N ILE A 623 -21.94 15.32 11.96
CA ILE A 623 -20.88 15.03 10.98
C ILE A 623 -20.64 13.51 10.85
N LEU A 624 -20.63 12.78 11.97
CA LEU A 624 -20.48 11.31 11.95
C LEU A 624 -21.66 10.57 11.27
N GLN A 625 -22.88 11.10 11.36
CA GLN A 625 -24.05 10.47 10.74
C GLN A 625 -24.22 10.85 9.26
N ALA A 626 -24.08 12.13 8.90
CA ALA A 626 -24.38 12.60 7.54
C ALA A 626 -23.14 12.55 6.62
N ALA A 627 -22.06 13.24 6.99
CA ALA A 627 -20.88 13.36 6.15
C ALA A 627 -20.11 12.04 6.01
N ASP A 628 -19.94 11.32 7.12
CA ASP A 628 -19.25 10.03 7.15
C ASP A 628 -20.04 8.97 6.34
N ALA A 629 -21.37 9.00 6.35
CA ALA A 629 -22.19 8.09 5.52
C ALA A 629 -22.01 8.36 4.02
N VAL A 630 -22.00 9.63 3.59
CA VAL A 630 -21.79 10.02 2.19
C VAL A 630 -20.38 9.66 1.71
N ILE A 631 -19.35 9.98 2.50
CA ILE A 631 -17.95 9.74 2.14
C ILE A 631 -17.60 8.24 2.14
N ASN A 632 -17.94 7.51 3.21
CA ASN A 632 -17.68 6.07 3.26
C ASN A 632 -18.56 5.32 2.25
N GLY A 633 -19.79 5.79 1.99
CA GLY A 633 -20.66 5.26 0.95
C GLY A 633 -20.05 5.32 -0.45
N TRP A 634 -19.44 6.44 -0.83
CA TRP A 634 -18.70 6.55 -2.11
C TRP A 634 -17.57 5.53 -2.19
N LEU A 635 -16.75 5.39 -1.14
CA LEU A 635 -15.63 4.44 -1.07
C LEU A 635 -16.09 2.97 -1.12
N LEU A 636 -17.22 2.64 -0.50
CA LEU A 636 -17.80 1.30 -0.49
C LEU A 636 -18.44 0.89 -1.82
N LEU A 637 -18.95 1.87 -2.58
CA LEU A 637 -19.62 1.70 -3.86
C LEU A 637 -18.69 1.87 -5.08
N LEU A 638 -17.37 1.73 -4.87
CA LEU A 638 -16.40 1.52 -5.96
C LEU A 638 -16.51 0.07 -6.49
N PRO A 639 -16.24 -0.19 -7.78
CA PRO A 639 -16.39 -1.54 -8.38
C PRO A 639 -15.56 -2.60 -7.65
N LYS A 640 -16.02 -3.87 -7.65
CA LYS A 640 -15.35 -4.94 -6.87
C LYS A 640 -14.28 -5.73 -7.61
N GLY A 641 -14.30 -5.76 -8.94
CA GLY A 641 -13.16 -6.21 -9.75
C GLY A 641 -12.13 -5.09 -9.82
N ASP A 642 -10.87 -5.39 -9.48
CA ASP A 642 -9.74 -4.44 -9.43
C ASP A 642 -10.14 -3.04 -8.95
N ARG A 643 -10.69 -2.99 -7.73
CA ARG A 643 -11.28 -1.82 -7.06
C ARG A 643 -10.72 -0.49 -7.58
N LYS A 644 -11.44 0.05 -8.59
CA LYS A 644 -10.98 0.93 -9.68
C LYS A 644 -9.59 1.52 -9.44
N GLN A 645 -8.56 0.74 -9.78
CA GLN A 645 -7.20 0.98 -9.28
C GLN A 645 -6.61 2.30 -9.79
N VAL A 646 -6.13 3.15 -8.86
CA VAL A 646 -5.49 4.44 -9.15
C VAL A 646 -4.18 4.24 -9.94
N LEU A 647 -3.52 3.10 -9.74
CA LEU A 647 -2.43 2.65 -10.58
C LEU A 647 -2.96 1.51 -11.45
N SER A 648 -2.84 1.63 -12.75
CA SER A 648 -3.12 0.54 -13.68
C SER A 648 -2.16 -0.62 -13.45
N LYS A 649 -2.50 -1.77 -14.02
CA LYS A 649 -1.59 -2.91 -14.16
C LYS A 649 -0.21 -2.42 -14.68
N THR A 650 -0.16 -1.67 -15.78
CA THR A 650 1.08 -1.22 -16.45
C THR A 650 1.92 -0.22 -15.67
N GLY A 651 1.51 0.22 -14.47
CA GLY A 651 2.21 1.27 -13.71
C GLY A 651 1.85 2.70 -14.16
N GLU A 652 0.91 2.84 -15.10
CA GLU A 652 0.34 4.13 -15.47
C GLU A 652 -0.69 4.58 -14.43
N LEU A 653 -0.65 5.85 -14.05
CA LEU A 653 -1.54 6.41 -13.03
C LEU A 653 -2.83 6.97 -13.65
N ASP A 654 -3.97 6.55 -13.11
CA ASP A 654 -5.27 7.17 -13.36
C ASP A 654 -5.37 8.47 -12.55
N GLU A 655 -5.04 9.59 -13.20
CA GLU A 655 -5.03 10.92 -12.59
C GLU A 655 -6.42 11.40 -12.11
N LEU A 656 -7.50 10.88 -12.70
CA LEU A 656 -8.86 11.27 -12.31
C LEU A 656 -9.26 10.52 -11.03
N MET A 657 -8.96 9.23 -10.92
CA MET A 657 -9.14 8.47 -9.68
C MET A 657 -8.15 8.90 -8.59
N PHE A 658 -6.93 9.31 -8.92
CA PHE A 658 -5.97 9.90 -7.99
C PHE A 658 -6.53 11.18 -7.37
N GLN A 659 -7.03 12.11 -8.20
CA GLN A 659 -7.70 13.33 -7.75
C GLN A 659 -8.95 13.02 -6.90
N ALA A 660 -9.75 12.01 -7.28
CA ALA A 660 -10.96 11.63 -6.56
C ALA A 660 -10.66 11.17 -5.12
N HIS A 661 -9.65 10.33 -4.94
CA HIS A 661 -9.24 9.86 -3.62
C HIS A 661 -8.61 10.97 -2.78
N LEU A 662 -7.72 11.80 -3.35
CA LEU A 662 -7.14 12.94 -2.63
C LEU A 662 -8.23 13.91 -2.15
N LEU A 663 -9.24 14.18 -3.00
CA LEU A 663 -10.38 15.03 -2.68
C LEU A 663 -11.19 14.46 -1.51
N ILE A 664 -11.55 13.17 -1.56
CA ILE A 664 -12.29 12.49 -0.48
C ILE A 664 -11.51 12.54 0.84
N HIS A 665 -10.20 12.29 0.80
CA HIS A 665 -9.38 12.34 2.01
C HIS A 665 -9.22 13.76 2.56
N VAL A 666 -9.04 14.79 1.72
CA VAL A 666 -8.96 16.18 2.23
C VAL A 666 -10.31 16.70 2.73
N ALA A 667 -11.43 16.29 2.13
CA ALA A 667 -12.77 16.57 2.66
C ALA A 667 -12.90 15.98 4.07
N THR A 668 -12.51 14.72 4.27
CA THR A 668 -12.51 14.06 5.58
C THR A 668 -11.59 14.78 6.58
N VAL A 669 -10.36 15.14 6.20
CA VAL A 669 -9.46 15.91 7.06
C VAL A 669 -10.12 17.22 7.51
N GLY A 670 -10.66 18.01 6.56
CA GLY A 670 -11.24 19.31 6.86
C GLY A 670 -12.55 19.28 7.66
N LEU A 671 -13.32 18.19 7.56
CA LEU A 671 -14.55 17.98 8.34
C LEU A 671 -14.26 17.53 9.78
N HIS A 672 -13.33 16.58 9.95
CA HIS A 672 -13.06 15.97 11.24
C HIS A 672 -11.97 16.71 12.06
N ARG A 673 -11.02 17.41 11.42
CA ARG A 673 -9.95 18.12 12.14
C ARG A 673 -10.46 19.17 13.14
N PRO A 674 -11.47 20.01 12.84
CA PRO A 674 -12.10 20.92 13.80
C PRO A 674 -12.60 20.27 15.09
N LEU A 675 -12.97 18.99 15.05
CA LEU A 675 -13.55 18.23 16.17
C LEU A 675 -12.57 17.23 16.79
N SER A 676 -11.31 17.27 16.35
CA SER A 676 -10.25 16.32 16.74
C SER A 676 -9.31 16.90 17.80
N ASP A 677 -8.39 16.06 18.28
CA ASP A 677 -7.31 16.49 19.18
C ASP A 677 -6.11 17.12 18.43
N LEU A 678 -6.15 17.15 17.09
CA LEU A 678 -5.14 17.78 16.24
C LEU A 678 -5.31 19.31 16.19
N LYS A 679 -4.99 19.96 17.31
CA LYS A 679 -5.15 21.41 17.53
C LYS A 679 -4.51 22.24 16.41
N PHE A 680 -5.17 23.32 16.03
CA PHE A 680 -4.61 24.30 15.10
C PHE A 680 -3.54 25.12 15.81
N ASN A 681 -2.34 25.13 15.27
CA ASN A 681 -1.28 26.03 15.71
C ASN A 681 -1.52 27.41 15.07
N ALA A 682 -1.44 28.49 15.83
CA ALA A 682 -1.67 29.84 15.32
C ALA A 682 -0.88 30.12 14.04
N ILE A 683 0.40 29.71 13.96
CA ILE A 683 1.27 29.92 12.79
C ILE A 683 0.71 29.32 11.47
N GLU A 684 -0.27 28.40 11.52
CA GLU A 684 -0.90 27.85 10.31
C GLU A 684 -1.64 28.91 9.48
N TRP A 685 -2.01 30.07 10.07
CA TRP A 685 -2.67 31.16 9.34
C TRP A 685 -1.87 31.69 8.14
N ILE A 686 -0.54 31.48 8.11
CA ILE A 686 0.31 31.93 7.00
C ILE A 686 0.17 31.06 5.74
N SER A 687 -0.40 29.85 5.85
CA SER A 687 -0.52 28.97 4.69
C SER A 687 -1.71 29.35 3.81
N THR A 688 -1.42 29.60 2.54
CA THR A 688 -2.39 29.94 1.49
C THR A 688 -3.32 28.79 1.08
N CYS A 689 -3.14 27.60 1.64
CA CYS A 689 -4.03 26.44 1.53
C CYS A 689 -4.63 26.01 2.89
N ALA A 690 -4.40 26.72 3.99
CA ALA A 690 -4.98 26.38 5.29
C ALA A 690 -6.41 26.91 5.43
N ARG A 691 -7.28 26.12 6.05
CA ARG A 691 -8.58 26.60 6.54
C ARG A 691 -8.37 27.44 7.80
N ALA A 692 -9.22 28.45 7.99
CA ALA A 692 -9.23 29.23 9.22
C ALA A 692 -9.53 28.31 10.43
N PRO A 693 -8.82 28.46 11.56
CA PRO A 693 -9.11 27.68 12.75
C PRO A 693 -10.53 27.98 13.28
N PRO A 694 -11.22 27.01 13.90
CA PRO A 694 -12.48 27.25 14.60
C PRO A 694 -12.34 28.37 15.65
N ARG A 695 -13.37 29.21 15.78
CA ARG A 695 -13.38 30.33 16.74
C ARG A 695 -13.39 29.87 18.20
N GLU A 696 -13.91 28.67 18.44
CA GLU A 696 -13.97 27.99 19.73
C GLU A 696 -13.47 26.55 19.54
N THR A 697 -12.80 25.99 20.54
CA THR A 697 -12.43 24.57 20.55
C THR A 697 -13.47 23.83 21.38
N PRO A 698 -14.51 23.21 20.77
CA PRO A 698 -15.56 22.56 21.54
C PRO A 698 -15.00 21.37 22.33
N THR A 699 -15.47 21.19 23.56
CA THR A 699 -15.37 19.93 24.29
C THR A 699 -16.36 18.93 23.69
N THR A 700 -15.98 18.33 22.57
CA THR A 700 -16.81 17.35 21.83
C THR A 700 -16.73 15.95 22.42
N GLU A 701 -17.89 15.30 22.54
CA GLU A 701 -17.96 13.84 22.60
C GLU A 701 -17.31 13.23 21.34
N LEU A 702 -16.70 12.05 21.48
CA LEU A 702 -16.08 11.28 20.39
C LEU A 702 -14.86 11.94 19.70
N ILE A 703 -14.15 12.88 20.35
CA ILE A 703 -12.90 13.49 19.85
C ILE A 703 -11.90 12.48 19.26
N ASN A 704 -11.81 11.30 19.88
CA ASN A 704 -10.99 10.16 19.45
C ASN A 704 -11.32 9.68 18.03
N VAL A 705 -12.60 9.57 17.70
CA VAL A 705 -13.09 9.12 16.38
C VAL A 705 -12.67 10.13 15.32
N HIS A 706 -12.87 11.42 15.59
CA HIS A 706 -12.47 12.51 14.69
C HIS A 706 -10.97 12.54 14.46
N THR A 707 -10.15 12.47 15.51
CA THR A 707 -8.68 12.35 15.40
C THR A 707 -8.27 11.23 14.47
N VAL A 708 -8.89 10.07 14.59
CA VAL A 708 -8.51 8.87 13.83
C VAL A 708 -9.00 8.91 12.39
N ARG A 709 -10.17 9.49 12.12
CA ARG A 709 -10.65 9.79 10.76
C ARG A 709 -9.66 10.70 10.03
N VAL A 710 -9.15 11.74 10.70
CA VAL A 710 -8.12 12.63 10.14
C VAL A 710 -6.83 11.85 9.88
N LEU A 711 -6.27 11.16 10.89
CA LEU A 711 -5.00 10.46 10.74
C LEU A 711 -5.03 9.37 9.67
N LYS A 712 -6.09 8.55 9.59
CA LYS A 712 -6.26 7.55 8.52
C LYS A 712 -6.37 8.20 7.14
N SER A 713 -7.03 9.35 7.02
CA SER A 713 -7.16 10.07 5.75
C SER A 713 -5.84 10.70 5.30
N THR A 714 -5.10 11.32 6.22
CA THR A 714 -3.74 11.82 5.96
C THR A 714 -2.79 10.69 5.57
N GLU A 715 -2.85 9.53 6.24
CA GLU A 715 -2.05 8.36 5.86
C GLU A 715 -2.40 7.85 4.45
N ALA A 716 -3.69 7.84 4.10
CA ALA A 716 -4.13 7.45 2.76
C ALA A 716 -3.64 8.42 1.68
N GLN A 717 -3.67 9.75 1.92
CA GLN A 717 -3.03 10.73 1.03
C GLN A 717 -1.53 10.43 0.84
N ILE A 718 -0.80 10.18 1.93
CA ILE A 718 0.64 9.88 1.90
C ILE A 718 0.92 8.61 1.09
N ARG A 719 0.07 7.58 1.19
CA ARG A 719 0.19 6.35 0.39
C ARG A 719 -0.07 6.59 -1.10
N LEU A 720 -1.00 7.49 -1.46
CA LEU A 720 -1.21 7.90 -2.86
C LEU A 720 0.01 8.64 -3.42
N LEU A 721 0.62 9.54 -2.63
CA LEU A 721 1.84 10.26 -3.01
C LEU A 721 3.09 9.36 -3.13
N ALA A 722 3.06 8.19 -2.50
CA ALA A 722 4.15 7.20 -2.51
C ALA A 722 3.97 6.12 -3.60
N LEU A 723 2.98 6.24 -4.49
CA LEU A 723 2.80 5.29 -5.59
C LEU A 723 4.00 5.33 -6.56
N PRO A 724 4.51 4.17 -7.00
CA PRO A 724 5.63 4.09 -7.92
C PRO A 724 5.18 4.48 -9.33
N THR A 725 5.38 5.73 -9.72
CA THR A 725 5.15 6.20 -11.10
C THR A 725 6.42 6.12 -11.93
N GLU A 726 6.31 5.73 -13.21
CA GLU A 726 7.45 5.67 -14.15
C GLU A 726 8.17 7.01 -14.39
N LYS A 727 7.55 8.12 -13.98
CA LYS A 727 7.99 9.49 -14.25
C LYS A 727 8.12 10.27 -12.93
N GLN A 728 8.83 11.40 -13.01
CA GLN A 728 8.91 12.42 -11.95
C GLN A 728 7.49 12.82 -11.46
N PHE A 729 7.35 13.15 -10.18
CA PHE A 729 6.05 13.49 -9.54
C PHE A 729 5.30 14.59 -10.32
N HIS A 730 4.16 14.25 -10.94
CA HIS A 730 3.59 15.06 -12.03
C HIS A 730 2.06 14.93 -12.09
N HIS A 731 1.39 15.81 -11.33
CA HIS A 731 -0.06 15.84 -11.11
C HIS A 731 -0.65 17.25 -11.32
N SER A 732 -1.98 17.37 -11.30
CA SER A 732 -2.68 18.66 -11.27
C SER A 732 -2.14 19.55 -10.14
N PRO A 733 -1.93 20.86 -10.36
CA PRO A 733 -1.45 21.75 -9.31
C PRO A 733 -2.43 21.89 -8.12
N PHE A 734 -3.72 21.56 -8.28
CA PHE A 734 -4.68 21.49 -7.17
C PHE A 734 -4.33 20.45 -6.10
N THR A 735 -3.52 19.43 -6.45
CA THR A 735 -2.89 18.48 -5.52
C THR A 735 -2.20 19.22 -4.36
N THR A 736 -1.59 20.37 -4.62
CA THR A 736 -0.88 21.19 -3.62
C THR A 736 -1.72 21.45 -2.38
N CYS A 737 -2.95 21.95 -2.54
CA CYS A 737 -3.78 22.27 -1.37
C CYS A 737 -4.42 21.04 -0.73
N MET A 738 -4.81 20.02 -1.52
CA MET A 738 -5.33 18.75 -1.00
C MET A 738 -4.34 18.08 -0.03
N VAL A 739 -3.06 18.12 -0.40
CA VAL A 739 -1.92 17.55 0.34
C VAL A 739 -1.43 18.48 1.47
N SER A 740 -1.49 19.80 1.28
CA SER A 740 -1.14 20.78 2.31
C SER A 740 -1.96 20.57 3.58
N GLU A 741 -3.29 20.44 3.45
CA GLU A 741 -4.18 20.31 4.60
C GLU A 741 -3.91 19.02 5.40
N GLY A 742 -3.65 17.89 4.74
CA GLY A 742 -3.19 16.66 5.39
C GLY A 742 -1.82 16.81 6.07
N THR A 743 -0.89 17.55 5.46
CA THR A 743 0.44 17.84 6.03
C THR A 743 0.35 18.70 7.29
N LEU A 744 -0.54 19.70 7.32
CA LEU A 744 -0.77 20.54 8.49
C LEU A 744 -1.41 19.74 9.64
N ALA A 745 -2.34 18.84 9.34
CA ALA A 745 -2.85 17.89 10.33
C ALA A 745 -1.74 17.00 10.90
N LEU A 746 -0.84 16.50 10.06
CA LEU A 746 0.31 15.68 10.49
C LEU A 746 1.31 16.47 11.35
N LEU A 747 1.56 17.74 11.00
CA LEU A 747 2.39 18.66 11.79
C LEU A 747 1.80 18.99 13.16
N SER A 748 0.47 19.11 13.25
CA SER A 748 -0.23 19.22 14.54
C SER A 748 -0.04 17.94 15.37
N GLY A 749 -0.22 16.77 14.75
CA GLY A 749 0.05 15.47 15.39
C GLY A 749 1.46 15.36 15.94
N CYS A 750 2.47 15.79 15.17
CA CYS A 750 3.88 15.83 15.60
C CYS A 750 4.14 16.73 16.81
N LYS A 751 3.33 17.77 17.02
CA LYS A 751 3.49 18.73 18.12
C LYS A 751 2.76 18.30 19.40
N PHE A 752 1.58 17.71 19.25
CA PHE A 752 0.66 17.50 20.37
C PHE A 752 0.40 16.02 20.74
N LEU A 753 0.50 15.09 19.78
CA LEU A 753 0.11 13.69 19.98
C LEU A 753 1.30 12.71 19.90
N PHE A 754 2.07 12.75 18.82
CA PHE A 754 3.05 11.71 18.51
C PHE A 754 4.32 11.80 19.36
N LYS A 755 4.82 10.63 19.78
CA LYS A 755 6.05 10.48 20.55
C LYS A 755 6.92 9.36 19.94
N GLY A 756 8.22 9.40 20.22
CA GLY A 756 9.16 8.34 19.82
C GLY A 756 9.10 8.00 18.32
N LYS A 757 8.78 6.74 18.00
CA LYS A 757 8.77 6.21 16.62
C LYS A 757 7.71 6.86 15.72
N GLU A 758 6.53 7.17 16.26
CA GLU A 758 5.44 7.81 15.49
C GLU A 758 5.85 9.19 15.01
N LEU A 759 6.49 9.97 15.90
CA LEU A 759 7.03 11.28 15.58
C LEU A 759 8.13 11.22 14.51
N ALA A 760 8.96 10.17 14.52
CA ALA A 760 9.96 9.95 13.47
C ALA A 760 9.30 9.67 12.11
N ILE A 761 8.37 8.72 12.06
CA ILE A 761 7.62 8.37 10.83
C ILE A 761 6.89 9.59 10.27
N ALA A 762 6.16 10.33 11.11
CA ALA A 762 5.42 11.52 10.69
C ALA A 762 6.36 12.61 10.14
N ARG A 763 7.56 12.80 10.73
CA ARG A 763 8.57 13.73 10.20
C ARG A 763 9.13 13.30 8.85
N ASP A 764 9.29 12.01 8.61
CA ASP A 764 9.76 11.48 7.33
C ASP A 764 8.67 11.59 6.25
N GLN A 765 7.40 11.34 6.60
CA GLN A 765 6.24 11.59 5.74
C GLN A 765 6.08 13.07 5.37
N ILE A 766 6.28 14.00 6.33
CA ILE A 766 6.33 15.44 6.05
C ILE A 766 7.47 15.76 5.08
N ARG A 767 8.65 15.16 5.24
CA ARG A 767 9.80 15.39 4.34
C ARG A 767 9.51 14.88 2.92
N MET A 768 8.93 13.70 2.78
CA MET A 768 8.50 13.14 1.48
C MET A 768 7.49 14.08 0.81
N THR A 769 6.48 14.51 1.56
CA THR A 769 5.41 15.40 1.07
C THR A 769 5.95 16.76 0.62
N ILE A 770 6.87 17.35 1.38
CA ILE A 770 7.61 18.57 0.96
C ILE A 770 8.43 18.31 -0.31
N GLY A 771 8.99 17.10 -0.49
CA GLY A 771 9.66 16.68 -1.71
C GLY A 771 8.75 16.67 -2.93
N CYS A 772 7.59 16.00 -2.83
CA CYS A 772 6.55 15.98 -3.85
C CYS A 772 6.10 17.40 -4.24
N LEU A 773 5.80 18.24 -3.26
CA LEU A 773 5.37 19.63 -3.50
C LEU A 773 6.49 20.51 -4.07
N LYS A 774 7.77 20.26 -3.75
CA LYS A 774 8.90 20.95 -4.39
C LYS A 774 8.94 20.71 -5.89
N VAL A 775 8.72 19.48 -6.34
CA VAL A 775 8.71 19.14 -7.78
C VAL A 775 7.60 19.90 -8.51
N LEU A 776 6.37 19.94 -7.97
CA LEU A 776 5.30 20.79 -8.53
C LEU A 776 5.64 22.28 -8.47
N GLY A 777 6.38 22.70 -7.44
CA GLY A 777 6.89 24.07 -7.27
C GLY A 777 7.94 24.50 -8.29
N GLU A 778 8.59 23.57 -9.01
CA GLU A 778 9.49 23.90 -10.13
C GLU A 778 8.73 24.46 -11.35
N LEU A 779 7.43 24.19 -11.45
CA LEU A 779 6.55 24.66 -12.54
C LEU A 779 5.55 25.73 -12.07
N TRP A 780 5.09 25.65 -10.83
CA TRP A 780 4.01 26.49 -10.32
C TRP A 780 4.49 27.36 -9.16
N PRO A 781 4.77 28.67 -9.38
CA PRO A 781 5.31 29.58 -8.36
C PRO A 781 4.51 29.61 -7.06
N ARG A 782 3.17 29.48 -7.13
CA ARG A 782 2.32 29.43 -5.95
C ARG A 782 2.50 28.15 -5.12
N THR A 783 2.82 27.03 -5.77
CA THR A 783 3.18 25.79 -5.06
C THR A 783 4.54 25.93 -4.38
N ALA A 784 5.53 26.57 -5.02
CA ALA A 784 6.80 26.89 -4.37
C ALA A 784 6.61 27.80 -3.13
N LYS A 785 5.70 28.78 -3.20
CA LYS A 785 5.31 29.60 -2.05
C LYS A 785 4.67 28.77 -0.93
N ASN A 786 3.72 27.91 -1.26
CA ASN A 786 3.07 26.99 -0.30
C ASN A 786 4.10 26.07 0.40
N VAL A 787 5.11 25.56 -0.33
CA VAL A 787 6.22 24.80 0.25
C VAL A 787 6.98 25.62 1.31
N GLN A 788 7.24 26.90 1.04
CA GLN A 788 7.90 27.79 2.01
C GLN A 788 7.03 28.02 3.25
N GLU A 789 5.71 28.22 3.07
CA GLU A 789 4.73 28.36 4.16
C GLU A 789 4.72 27.10 5.06
N ILE A 790 4.61 25.91 4.47
CA ILE A 790 4.70 24.62 5.20
C ILE A 790 6.04 24.49 5.94
N GLN A 791 7.16 24.89 5.33
CA GLN A 791 8.48 24.83 5.97
C GLN A 791 8.64 25.84 7.13
N ILE A 792 7.96 26.99 7.09
CA ILE A 792 7.91 27.93 8.22
C ILE A 792 7.09 27.31 9.35
N ILE A 793 5.89 26.81 9.06
CA ILE A 793 5.00 26.15 10.02
C ILE A 793 5.70 24.96 10.67
N ALA A 794 6.37 24.12 9.89
CA ALA A 794 7.11 22.95 10.37
C ALA A 794 8.26 23.33 11.32
N ARG A 795 9.02 24.39 11.02
CA ARG A 795 10.09 24.87 11.91
C ARG A 795 9.55 25.35 13.26
N HIS A 796 8.41 26.05 13.28
CA HIS A 796 7.76 26.49 14.51
C HIS A 796 7.04 25.35 15.26
N ALA A 797 6.41 24.42 14.55
CA ALA A 797 5.68 23.31 15.16
C ALA A 797 6.63 22.28 15.81
N LEU A 798 7.78 22.01 15.17
CA LEU A 798 8.76 21.01 15.62
C LEU A 798 9.89 21.60 16.50
N GLY A 799 9.78 22.86 16.95
CA GLY A 799 10.76 23.50 17.83
C GLY A 799 12.15 23.71 17.23
N LEU A 800 12.26 23.79 15.89
CA LEU A 800 13.53 23.93 15.17
C LEU A 800 14.03 25.38 15.09
N VAL A 801 13.27 26.34 15.62
CA VAL A 801 13.72 27.73 15.78
C VAL A 801 14.46 27.84 17.12
N ALA A 802 15.78 28.00 17.05
CA ALA A 802 16.55 28.38 18.23
C ALA A 802 16.11 29.79 18.67
N GLY A 803 15.58 29.91 19.89
CA GLY A 803 15.51 31.21 20.55
C GLY A 803 16.92 31.78 20.75
N PRO A 804 17.09 33.12 20.77
CA PRO A 804 18.40 33.71 21.02
C PRO A 804 18.92 33.24 22.39
N ARG A 805 20.09 32.58 22.41
CA ARG A 805 20.81 32.35 23.67
C ARG A 805 21.23 33.72 24.23
N PRO A 806 21.05 34.00 25.53
CA PRO A 806 21.58 35.23 26.11
C PRO A 806 23.11 35.15 26.12
N GLN A 807 23.77 35.86 25.20
CA GLN A 807 25.21 36.12 25.31
C GLN A 807 25.42 37.33 26.21
N ALA A 808 25.98 37.08 27.39
CA ALA A 808 26.53 38.13 28.22
C ALA A 808 27.91 38.54 27.69
N ALA A 809 28.00 39.66 26.97
CA ALA A 809 29.17 40.55 26.97
C ALA A 809 28.88 41.88 26.24
N ALA A 810 29.02 42.97 26.99
CA ALA A 810 29.36 44.33 26.56
C ALA A 810 29.08 44.78 25.11
N MET A 811 28.21 45.79 24.97
CA MET A 811 28.53 46.87 24.03
C MET A 811 28.16 48.25 24.58
N THR A 812 29.08 49.17 24.34
CA THR A 812 29.14 50.54 24.87
C THR A 812 28.08 51.44 24.23
N THR A 813 27.67 52.48 24.97
CA THR A 813 26.97 53.66 24.44
C THR A 813 27.56 54.17 23.11
N THR A 814 26.70 54.56 22.16
CA THR A 814 26.55 55.97 21.72
C THR A 814 25.28 56.17 20.87
N THR A 815 24.58 57.27 21.17
CA THR A 815 23.51 58.00 20.46
C THR A 815 23.65 58.02 18.92
N THR A 816 22.57 58.10 18.12
CA THR A 816 22.00 59.41 17.72
C THR A 816 20.56 59.28 17.21
N THR A 817 19.75 60.28 17.55
CA THR A 817 18.33 60.48 17.25
C THR A 817 17.99 60.69 15.77
N THR A 818 16.76 60.31 15.39
CA THR A 818 16.00 61.07 14.38
C THR A 818 14.53 61.12 14.79
N THR A 819 13.99 62.33 14.89
CA THR A 819 12.64 62.63 15.39
C THR A 819 11.65 62.81 14.25
N THR A 820 10.41 62.34 14.41
CA THR A 820 9.18 63.19 14.31
C THR A 820 7.93 62.39 14.69
N LYS A 821 7.01 63.07 15.41
CA LYS A 821 5.69 62.58 15.86
C LYS A 821 4.63 62.72 14.74
N PRO A 822 3.41 62.17 14.94
CA PRO A 822 2.31 63.05 15.34
C PRO A 822 1.67 62.73 16.70
N ASP A 823 1.21 63.82 17.34
CA ASP A 823 0.27 63.93 18.48
C ASP A 823 -1.18 63.62 18.02
N ASP A 824 -2.23 63.51 18.84
CA ASP A 824 -2.39 63.17 20.27
C ASP A 824 -3.87 62.77 20.50
N SER A 825 -4.18 62.34 21.72
CA SER A 825 -5.43 62.59 22.48
C SER A 825 -6.42 61.41 22.69
N VAL A 826 -6.91 61.14 23.91
CA VAL A 826 -6.41 61.44 25.29
C VAL A 826 -7.23 60.62 26.31
N LEU A 827 -6.71 60.44 27.53
CA LEU A 827 -7.31 59.79 28.73
C LEU A 827 -7.54 58.25 28.69
N GLY A 828 -7.11 57.46 29.67
CA GLY A 828 -6.21 57.76 30.80
C GLY A 828 -6.41 56.84 32.01
N ASN A 829 -5.30 56.52 32.70
CA ASN A 829 -5.20 55.99 34.08
C ASN A 829 -5.84 54.60 34.39
N SER A 830 -5.30 53.75 35.29
CA SER A 830 -4.13 53.90 36.17
C SER A 830 -3.43 52.56 36.47
N GLN A 831 -2.09 52.62 36.42
CA GLN A 831 -1.11 52.01 37.34
C GLN A 831 -1.44 50.71 38.09
N VAL A 832 -0.63 49.68 37.80
CA VAL A 832 -0.11 48.73 38.80
C VAL A 832 1.20 49.32 39.37
N PRO A 833 1.43 49.19 40.68
CA PRO A 833 2.75 48.76 41.17
C PRO A 833 2.61 47.70 42.28
N SER A 834 3.57 46.86 42.66
CA SER A 834 4.85 46.35 42.15
C SER A 834 5.56 45.77 43.38
N LEU A 835 6.32 44.70 43.20
CA LEU A 835 7.12 43.97 44.20
C LEU A 835 7.87 44.78 45.27
N SER A 836 7.85 44.25 46.50
CA SER A 836 8.90 44.35 47.54
C SER A 836 8.64 43.25 48.59
N SER A 837 9.60 42.61 49.27
CA SER A 837 11.06 42.49 49.11
C SER A 837 11.57 41.41 50.09
N SER A 838 12.82 40.96 49.90
CA SER A 838 13.78 40.57 50.95
C SER A 838 13.43 39.53 52.05
N SER A 839 14.20 38.42 52.00
CA SER A 839 15.00 37.82 53.10
C SER A 839 14.37 37.09 54.30
N ASP A 840 14.89 35.86 54.45
CA ASP A 840 15.38 35.20 55.68
C ASP A 840 14.46 34.55 56.73
N GLN A 841 14.70 33.24 56.87
CA GLN A 841 14.96 32.48 58.11
C GLN A 841 14.08 32.70 59.35
N GLY A 842 13.36 31.63 59.72
CA GLY A 842 12.80 31.43 61.06
C GLY A 842 12.26 30.01 61.21
N GLY A 843 13.07 29.10 61.75
CA GLY A 843 12.69 27.69 61.95
C GLY A 843 12.22 27.37 63.37
N GLY A 844 11.48 26.26 63.50
CA GLY A 844 11.02 25.68 64.76
C GLY A 844 9.49 25.75 64.94
N GLN A 845 8.81 24.73 65.47
CA GLN A 845 9.25 23.39 65.89
C GLN A 845 8.02 22.51 66.16
N THR A 846 8.10 21.19 65.90
CA THR A 846 7.34 20.09 66.57
C THR A 846 5.79 20.04 66.41
N THR A 847 5.10 18.88 66.33
CA THR A 847 5.47 17.45 66.51
C THR A 847 4.49 16.53 65.76
N ASN A 848 4.99 15.35 65.36
CA ASN A 848 4.35 14.02 65.22
C ASN A 848 2.82 13.92 65.06
N GLU A 849 2.37 13.26 63.98
CA GLU A 849 2.14 11.80 63.93
C GLU A 849 2.13 11.35 62.45
N GLY A 850 2.30 10.06 62.16
CA GLY A 850 2.44 9.61 60.77
C GLY A 850 1.93 8.20 60.50
N SER A 851 1.48 7.96 59.26
CA SER A 851 1.58 6.69 58.55
C SER A 851 1.20 6.87 57.06
N ASP A 852 1.93 6.13 56.23
CA ASP A 852 1.57 5.55 54.93
C ASP A 852 1.15 6.44 53.73
N VAL A 853 2.04 6.40 52.74
CA VAL A 853 1.88 6.90 51.38
C VAL A 853 0.93 6.00 50.58
N VAL A 854 -0.09 6.59 49.97
CA VAL A 854 -0.85 5.97 48.86
C VAL A 854 -1.17 7.03 47.81
N ASP A 855 -0.49 6.96 46.65
CA ASP A 855 -0.90 7.65 45.42
C ASP A 855 -2.06 6.92 44.73
N PRO A 856 -3.14 7.61 44.33
CA PRO A 856 -4.13 7.05 43.41
C PRO A 856 -4.01 7.63 42.00
N LEU A 857 -3.39 6.82 41.13
CA LEU A 857 -3.92 6.43 39.81
C LEU A 857 -4.08 7.52 38.72
N SER A 858 -3.08 7.54 37.83
CA SER A 858 -3.24 7.90 36.42
C SER A 858 -4.20 6.93 35.70
N SER A 859 -5.31 7.43 35.17
CA SER A 859 -6.17 6.68 34.24
C SER A 859 -5.78 6.98 32.78
N ASP A 860 -4.77 6.28 32.26
CA ASP A 860 -4.45 6.31 30.83
C ASP A 860 -5.56 5.59 30.04
N PHE A 861 -6.52 6.37 29.54
CA PHE A 861 -7.45 5.90 28.51
C PHE A 861 -6.69 5.77 27.18
N ASP A 862 -6.27 4.56 26.84
CA ASP A 862 -5.57 4.29 25.58
C ASP A 862 -6.54 4.36 24.39
N ILE A 863 -6.59 5.55 23.79
CA ILE A 863 -7.48 5.93 22.69
C ILE A 863 -7.36 4.99 21.49
N PHE A 864 -6.21 4.37 21.26
CA PHE A 864 -5.98 3.51 20.10
C PHE A 864 -6.61 2.11 20.23
N ALA A 865 -6.86 1.63 21.45
CA ALA A 865 -7.53 0.34 21.67
C ALA A 865 -9.00 0.36 21.22
N SER A 866 -9.67 1.51 21.31
CA SER A 866 -11.09 1.67 20.95
C SER A 866 -11.37 1.68 19.43
N LEU A 867 -10.34 1.60 18.59
CA LEU A 867 -10.43 1.78 17.13
C LEU A 867 -10.40 0.47 16.34
N GLY A 868 -10.19 -0.66 17.04
CA GLY A 868 -10.11 -1.99 16.44
C GLY A 868 -11.45 -2.56 15.97
N SER A 869 -12.57 -1.87 16.22
CA SER A 869 -13.93 -2.35 15.91
C SER A 869 -14.64 -1.55 14.80
N MET A 870 -13.96 -1.29 13.68
CA MET A 870 -14.60 -0.88 12.41
C MET A 870 -13.62 -1.04 11.22
N GLU A 871 -13.36 -2.29 10.81
CA GLU A 871 -12.62 -2.63 9.58
C GLU A 871 -13.56 -3.15 8.48
N ASP A 872 -14.10 -2.27 7.61
CA ASP A 872 -14.26 -2.62 6.17
C ASP A 872 -14.49 -1.42 5.22
N VAL A 873 -13.92 -0.22 5.49
CA VAL A 873 -13.95 0.91 4.53
C VAL A 873 -12.53 1.28 4.13
N CYS A 874 -12.00 0.55 3.13
CA CYS A 874 -10.95 0.96 2.17
C CYS A 874 -10.38 -0.28 1.44
N GLY A 875 -11.20 -0.89 0.60
CA GLY A 875 -11.06 -0.58 -0.83
C GLY A 875 -9.81 -0.98 -1.62
N TRP A 876 -8.73 -1.55 -1.05
CA TRP A 876 -7.46 -1.71 -1.80
C TRP A 876 -6.74 -3.04 -1.58
N TYR A 877 -6.01 -3.48 -2.61
CA TYR A 877 -5.29 -4.76 -2.79
C TYR A 877 -6.12 -6.02 -3.10
N ASN A 878 -6.38 -6.21 -4.40
CA ASN A 878 -6.30 -7.51 -5.06
C ASN A 878 -6.06 -7.26 -6.56
N ASN A 879 -4.81 -7.30 -7.04
CA ASN A 879 -4.44 -7.98 -8.29
C ASN A 879 -2.92 -7.96 -8.51
N SER A 880 -2.31 -9.14 -8.49
CA SER A 880 -0.96 -9.39 -9.01
C SER A 880 -1.00 -10.65 -9.87
N ASN A 881 -1.72 -10.54 -10.99
CA ASN A 881 -1.69 -11.46 -12.13
C ASN A 881 -1.72 -10.58 -13.40
N ASP A 882 -0.96 -10.97 -14.43
CA ASP A 882 -0.67 -10.24 -15.67
C ASP A 882 0.36 -9.09 -15.60
N PHE A 883 1.60 -9.40 -15.22
CA PHE A 883 2.77 -9.02 -16.06
C PHE A 883 3.64 -10.25 -16.26
N GLY A 884 3.63 -10.76 -17.48
CA GLY A 884 4.21 -12.07 -17.78
C GLY A 884 4.40 -12.34 -19.27
N GLN A 885 4.76 -11.32 -20.04
CA GLN A 885 5.41 -11.48 -21.35
C GLN A 885 6.11 -10.18 -21.78
N ASP A 886 7.26 -10.35 -22.45
CA ASP A 886 8.06 -9.38 -23.20
C ASP A 886 8.60 -8.12 -22.51
N LEU A 887 9.72 -8.29 -21.78
CA LEU A 887 10.69 -7.22 -21.52
C LEU A 887 12.15 -7.72 -21.65
N SER A 888 12.47 -8.36 -22.78
CA SER A 888 13.83 -8.78 -23.14
C SER A 888 14.49 -7.80 -24.13
N TRP A 889 14.77 -6.56 -23.71
CA TRP A 889 15.52 -5.59 -24.56
C TRP A 889 16.31 -4.48 -23.81
N TRP A 890 16.43 -4.49 -22.48
CA TRP A 890 17.21 -3.49 -21.72
C TRP A 890 18.26 -4.09 -20.76
N THR A 891 19.06 -5.02 -21.28
CA THR A 891 20.36 -5.39 -20.68
C THR A 891 21.39 -5.52 -21.79
N ASP A 892 22.11 -4.43 -22.08
CA ASP A 892 23.51 -4.44 -22.54
C ASP A 892 24.01 -3.00 -22.75
N ASN A 893 24.59 -2.41 -21.71
CA ASN A 893 26.02 -2.06 -21.74
C ASN A 893 26.53 -1.63 -20.35
N ASN A 894 27.81 -1.90 -20.13
CA ASN A 894 28.46 -1.95 -18.82
C ASN A 894 29.37 -0.68 -18.61
N PRO A 895 30.28 -0.63 -17.63
CA PRO A 895 30.13 0.15 -16.40
C PRO A 895 31.01 1.41 -16.32
N LEU A 896 30.71 2.29 -15.35
CA LEU A 896 31.68 3.01 -14.51
C LEU A 896 31.00 3.60 -13.26
#